data_AF-B8DSH9-F1
#
_entry.id   AF-B8DSH9-F1
#
_cell.length_a   1.000
_cell.length_b   1.000
_cell.length_c   1.000
_cell.angle_alpha   90.00
_cell.angle_beta   90.00
_cell.angle_gamma   90.00
#
_symmetry.space_group_name_H-M   'P 1'
#
loop_
_entity.id
_entity.type
_entity.pdbx_description
1 polymer ?
#
loop_
_entity_poly.entity_id
_entity_poly.type
_entity_poly.pdbx_seq_one_letter_code
_entity_poly.pdbx_strand_id
1 'polypeptide(L)'
;MHRFFALLLLSLTFVCCIGLSAPAKAADAASAYATAKKELESLKRDSRRGALREPWERVVSRFDGVVREHPRWPNVPAAMFHGALAKKELASRSFRTADFEDAARRFERVAATYGWHVLADDALLHAADIRGNRLGDVAASRKLLDSILTRYPSGDMAEPARDLLAALSGAPGGDAPKAPVVVGRSGRLEQDDDAPASAAGDSARSAGGGVAVASASDGVPAPKAPAKAKKGARSDPAKAAKLYAEARKELEAVRGDARRAALREPWLRVMALYEGARDAAPEGELAPNAAYGMAVAQEELAARSWRKDDFLAAVARYNDVVSAYPEDSLADDCMLRAARLRATRLDDAEGAHQLLEAQLRRYPKGDMAGEARALLADLTAARVTVSAQPGKAAAPAVSASPASPAPARGGKPAVLRQVSWRADNDRATITIELSRETEWRSQYAAPDNGAGRPPRLYIDFSDALPDDAVKPGAKVSGALLTRVRSDQPSSGHTRVILDFKALRRYKVQAVRNPYRVVIEVGATDAALPDGQRPDDSRVSVPVREADKATPSVPPKDLVEQLGLTVHTVLIDAGHGGKDPGAMGNGIVERNLTLKMARMVGDRLRRMGFSVIYTRDRDVFVPLDKRTAYANDKKADLFLSLHVNANNDPRICGFETYYLDLARTDSATRVAARENAVSEKSLSDLQFILTDLMLNAKTQESRDVANFVQDSALGRLRRGGFPAHDNGVRSAPFYVLMGARMPSVLVELGYCTNPDEARRLNSDQYLSTLADGIAEGVATYKRKLARFSQ
;
A
#
# COMPACT_ATOMS: atom_id res chain seq x y z
N MET A 1 -0.39 -36.57 -82.71
CA MET A 1 -0.77 -35.13 -82.87
C MET A 1 -0.44 -34.48 -81.54
N HIS A 2 0.71 -33.84 -81.27
CA HIS A 2 1.52 -32.86 -82.00
C HIS A 2 0.77 -31.55 -82.33
N ARG A 3 1.38 -30.42 -81.92
CA ARG A 3 0.89 -29.03 -81.89
C ARG A 3 -0.14 -28.81 -80.76
N PHE A 4 0.04 -27.90 -79.79
CA PHE A 4 0.87 -26.69 -79.75
C PHE A 4 1.88 -26.65 -78.58
N PHE A 5 3.15 -26.37 -78.89
CA PHE A 5 4.21 -26.07 -77.93
C PHE A 5 5.13 -25.05 -78.62
N ALA A 6 4.92 -23.74 -78.38
CA ALA A 6 5.84 -22.64 -78.70
C ALA A 6 5.16 -21.27 -78.46
N LEU A 7 5.70 -20.50 -77.50
CA LEU A 7 5.79 -19.02 -77.43
C LEU A 7 5.68 -18.51 -75.98
N LEU A 8 6.77 -18.64 -75.21
CA LEU A 8 7.53 -17.48 -74.72
C LEU A 8 8.79 -17.95 -73.98
N LEU A 9 9.95 -17.81 -74.62
CA LEU A 9 11.25 -17.94 -73.95
C LEU A 9 12.27 -17.04 -74.67
N LEU A 10 12.04 -15.73 -74.62
CA LEU A 10 13.04 -14.72 -74.97
C LEU A 10 12.74 -13.34 -74.35
N SER A 11 13.22 -13.11 -73.13
CA SER A 11 13.65 -11.79 -72.66
C SER A 11 14.35 -11.90 -71.29
N LEU A 12 15.63 -12.28 -71.35
CA LEU A 12 16.58 -11.95 -70.29
C LEU A 12 16.80 -10.41 -70.27
N THR A 13 17.39 -9.89 -69.19
CA THR A 13 18.03 -8.56 -69.09
C THR A 13 17.16 -7.28 -69.16
N PHE A 14 16.37 -7.02 -68.12
CA PHE A 14 16.31 -5.79 -67.30
C PHE A 14 15.26 -6.09 -66.20
N VAL A 15 15.51 -6.07 -64.89
CA VAL A 15 16.32 -5.15 -64.09
C VAL A 15 17.12 -5.94 -63.04
N CYS A 16 18.43 -5.74 -63.00
CA CYS A 16 19.21 -6.02 -61.80
C CYS A 16 19.28 -4.74 -60.95
N CYS A 17 19.51 -4.88 -59.63
CA CYS A 17 19.98 -3.82 -58.73
C CYS A 17 19.01 -2.74 -58.19
N ILE A 18 17.73 -3.03 -57.90
CA ILE A 18 17.02 -2.35 -56.77
C ILE A 18 16.11 -3.36 -56.04
N GLY A 19 16.20 -3.49 -54.71
CA GLY A 19 15.05 -3.99 -53.91
C GLY A 19 15.23 -5.12 -52.89
N LEU A 20 16.44 -5.55 -52.50
CA LEU A 20 16.62 -6.59 -51.46
C LEU A 20 17.47 -6.14 -50.26
N SER A 21 17.06 -5.06 -49.61
CA SER A 21 17.61 -4.62 -48.30
C SER A 21 16.55 -4.08 -47.32
N ALA A 22 15.27 -4.08 -47.72
CA ALA A 22 14.16 -3.55 -46.93
C ALA A 22 13.67 -4.43 -45.75
N PRO A 23 13.52 -5.78 -45.86
CA PRO A 23 12.82 -6.55 -44.83
C PRO A 23 13.60 -6.66 -43.51
N ALA A 24 14.94 -6.78 -43.55
CA ALA A 24 15.77 -6.82 -42.35
C ALA A 24 15.66 -5.51 -41.55
N LYS A 25 15.90 -4.37 -42.20
CA LYS A 25 15.82 -3.04 -41.56
C LYS A 25 14.43 -2.69 -41.00
N ALA A 26 13.36 -3.27 -41.55
CA ALA A 26 12.01 -3.10 -41.04
C ALA A 26 11.74 -3.97 -39.79
N ALA A 27 12.30 -5.17 -39.72
CA ALA A 27 12.26 -6.03 -38.54
C ALA A 27 13.06 -5.42 -37.37
N ASP A 28 14.24 -4.87 -37.66
CA ASP A 28 15.08 -4.16 -36.68
C ASP A 28 14.34 -2.95 -36.08
N ALA A 29 13.72 -2.11 -36.92
CA ALA A 29 12.92 -0.97 -36.48
C ALA A 29 11.76 -1.36 -35.55
N ALA A 30 11.03 -2.43 -35.92
CA ALA A 30 9.91 -2.94 -35.14
C ALA A 30 10.36 -3.50 -33.79
N SER A 31 11.50 -4.21 -33.75
CA SER A 31 12.10 -4.76 -32.53
C SER A 31 12.59 -3.65 -31.59
N ALA A 32 13.27 -2.63 -32.11
CA ALA A 32 13.74 -1.48 -31.35
C ALA A 32 12.58 -0.67 -30.76
N TYR A 33 11.53 -0.39 -31.54
CA TYR A 33 10.31 0.27 -31.08
C TYR A 33 9.56 -0.55 -30.01
N ALA A 34 9.39 -1.86 -30.21
CA ALA A 34 8.75 -2.73 -29.23
C ALA A 34 9.53 -2.77 -27.90
N THR A 35 10.86 -2.76 -27.97
CA THR A 35 11.75 -2.69 -26.81
C THR A 35 11.59 -1.36 -26.05
N ALA A 36 11.61 -0.23 -26.77
CA ALA A 36 11.39 1.10 -26.18
C ALA A 36 10.00 1.22 -25.52
N LYS A 37 8.95 0.70 -26.16
CA LYS A 37 7.59 0.67 -25.60
C LYS A 37 7.47 -0.23 -24.37
N LYS A 38 8.12 -1.40 -24.36
CA LYS A 38 8.17 -2.28 -23.18
C LYS A 38 8.86 -1.60 -22.00
N GLU A 39 9.93 -0.84 -22.24
CA GLU A 39 10.64 -0.11 -21.19
C GLU A 39 9.86 1.10 -20.67
N LEU A 40 9.20 1.86 -21.55
CA LEU A 40 8.24 2.91 -21.16
C LEU A 40 7.19 2.38 -20.19
N GLU A 41 6.54 1.26 -20.53
CA GLU A 41 5.51 0.64 -19.71
C GLU A 41 6.07 0.01 -18.41
N SER A 42 7.30 -0.53 -18.45
CA SER A 42 7.98 -0.98 -17.24
C SER A 42 8.27 0.18 -16.29
N LEU A 43 8.69 1.33 -16.82
CA LEU A 43 9.11 2.49 -16.03
C LEU A 43 7.94 3.25 -15.40
N LYS A 44 6.75 3.20 -16.01
CA LYS A 44 5.50 3.66 -15.39
C LYS A 44 5.12 2.86 -14.13
N ARG A 45 5.43 1.56 -14.09
CA ARG A 45 5.07 0.64 -12.97
C ARG A 45 6.15 0.51 -11.90
N ASP A 46 7.40 0.84 -12.22
CA ASP A 46 8.52 0.78 -11.29
C ASP A 46 8.61 2.09 -10.49
N SER A 47 8.15 2.09 -9.24
CA SER A 47 8.13 3.28 -8.38
C SER A 47 9.52 3.81 -8.02
N ARG A 48 10.58 2.97 -8.09
CA ARG A 48 11.96 3.37 -7.76
C ARG A 48 12.68 3.93 -8.98
N ARG A 49 12.71 3.20 -10.09
CA ARG A 49 13.33 3.66 -11.35
C ARG A 49 12.51 4.79 -11.99
N GLY A 50 11.18 4.73 -11.87
CA GLY A 50 10.27 5.74 -12.38
C GLY A 50 10.39 7.10 -11.69
N ALA A 51 10.98 7.19 -10.50
CA ALA A 51 11.27 8.46 -9.82
C ALA A 51 12.54 9.18 -10.34
N LEU A 52 13.41 8.48 -11.08
CA LEU A 52 14.68 9.02 -11.56
C LEU A 52 14.54 9.58 -12.98
N ARG A 53 15.13 10.75 -13.24
CA ARG A 53 15.13 11.43 -14.55
C ARG A 53 15.76 10.59 -15.67
N GLU A 54 16.97 10.09 -15.42
CA GLU A 54 17.85 9.49 -16.42
C GLU A 54 17.24 8.25 -17.13
N PRO A 55 16.52 7.33 -16.44
CA PRO A 55 15.70 6.31 -17.09
C PRO A 55 14.71 6.81 -18.14
N TRP A 56 14.01 7.92 -17.89
CA TRP A 56 13.04 8.46 -18.86
C TRP A 56 13.76 9.09 -20.06
N GLU A 57 14.86 9.79 -19.84
CA GLU A 57 15.66 10.37 -20.92
C GLU A 57 16.24 9.27 -21.84
N ARG A 58 16.63 8.12 -21.29
CA ARG A 58 17.00 6.94 -22.10
C ARG A 58 15.83 6.36 -22.90
N VAL A 59 14.61 6.34 -22.36
CA VAL A 59 13.42 5.86 -23.11
C VAL A 59 13.08 6.84 -24.24
N VAL A 60 13.10 8.15 -23.98
CA VAL A 60 12.93 9.20 -25.01
C VAL A 60 14.00 9.05 -26.11
N SER A 61 15.27 8.93 -25.72
CA SER A 61 16.40 8.76 -26.65
C SER A 61 16.30 7.49 -27.52
N ARG A 62 15.70 6.41 -27.01
CA ARG A 62 15.44 5.19 -27.81
C ARG A 62 14.37 5.41 -28.87
N PHE A 63 13.28 6.12 -28.56
CA PHE A 63 12.29 6.49 -29.57
C PHE A 63 12.87 7.45 -30.61
N ASP A 64 13.65 8.45 -30.17
CA ASP A 64 14.36 9.38 -31.07
C ASP A 64 15.37 8.62 -31.97
N GLY A 65 16.03 7.58 -31.44
CA GLY A 65 16.90 6.66 -32.19
C GLY A 65 16.17 5.92 -33.30
N VAL A 66 15.04 5.25 -33.00
CA VAL A 66 14.21 4.56 -34.00
C VAL A 66 13.80 5.50 -35.15
N VAL A 67 13.40 6.72 -34.82
CA VAL A 67 12.99 7.74 -35.82
C VAL A 67 14.17 8.16 -36.70
N ARG A 68 15.35 8.37 -36.11
CA ARG A 68 16.58 8.78 -36.81
C ARG A 68 17.15 7.68 -37.69
N GLU A 69 17.13 6.44 -37.22
CA GLU A 69 17.76 5.29 -37.89
C GLU A 69 16.84 4.65 -38.94
N HIS A 70 15.52 4.78 -38.78
CA HIS A 70 14.51 4.21 -39.68
C HIS A 70 13.45 5.24 -40.13
N PRO A 71 13.83 6.40 -40.70
CA PRO A 71 12.90 7.52 -40.98
C PRO A 71 11.83 7.22 -42.06
N ARG A 72 11.94 6.08 -42.76
CA ARG A 72 10.95 5.59 -43.73
C ARG A 72 10.11 4.41 -43.21
N TRP A 73 10.24 4.03 -41.94
CA TRP A 73 9.44 2.96 -41.36
C TRP A 73 7.99 3.43 -41.14
N PRO A 74 6.96 2.68 -41.55
CA PRO A 74 5.56 3.15 -41.52
C PRO A 74 5.07 3.63 -40.15
N ASN A 75 5.63 3.07 -39.06
CA ASN A 75 5.25 3.40 -37.68
C ASN A 75 6.11 4.52 -37.04
N VAL A 76 6.90 5.26 -37.82
CA VAL A 76 7.60 6.48 -37.32
C VAL A 76 6.67 7.48 -36.61
N PRO A 77 5.42 7.76 -37.06
CA PRO A 77 4.51 8.63 -36.34
C PRO A 77 4.22 8.12 -34.93
N ALA A 78 4.00 6.80 -34.78
CA ALA A 78 3.79 6.16 -33.49
C ALA A 78 5.06 6.18 -32.62
N ALA A 79 6.26 6.03 -33.20
CA ALA A 79 7.53 6.17 -32.47
C ALA A 79 7.73 7.59 -31.92
N MET A 80 7.47 8.62 -32.73
CA MET A 80 7.51 10.02 -32.27
C MET A 80 6.48 10.30 -31.18
N PHE A 81 5.24 9.78 -31.34
CA PHE A 81 4.18 9.95 -30.36
C PHE A 81 4.51 9.28 -29.01
N HIS A 82 5.05 8.06 -29.02
CA HIS A 82 5.47 7.39 -27.77
C HIS A 82 6.72 8.04 -27.15
N GLY A 83 7.61 8.64 -27.95
CA GLY A 83 8.69 9.51 -27.46
C GLY A 83 8.17 10.79 -26.79
N ALA A 84 7.14 11.41 -27.36
CA ALA A 84 6.45 12.56 -26.76
C ALA A 84 5.71 12.19 -25.46
N LEU A 85 5.05 11.02 -25.40
CA LEU A 85 4.47 10.46 -24.18
C LEU A 85 5.55 10.22 -23.11
N ALA A 86 6.67 9.58 -23.46
CA ALA A 86 7.78 9.37 -22.54
C ALA A 86 8.35 10.70 -21.99
N LYS A 87 8.36 11.76 -22.82
CA LYS A 87 8.72 13.11 -22.38
C LYS A 87 7.65 13.76 -21.49
N LYS A 88 6.35 13.56 -21.76
CA LYS A 88 5.24 14.01 -20.90
C LYS A 88 5.31 13.33 -19.52
N GLU A 89 5.58 12.03 -19.50
CA GLU A 89 5.78 11.25 -18.27
C GLU A 89 7.00 11.74 -17.47
N LEU A 90 8.11 12.06 -18.15
CA LEU A 90 9.26 12.73 -17.51
C LEU A 90 8.87 14.11 -16.95
N ALA A 91 8.22 14.97 -17.74
CA ALA A 91 7.81 16.30 -17.30
C ALA A 91 6.86 16.26 -16.09
N SER A 92 5.97 15.26 -16.05
CA SER A 92 5.06 14.98 -14.92
C SER A 92 5.75 14.43 -13.67
N ARG A 93 7.09 14.28 -13.69
CA ARG A 93 7.94 13.82 -12.57
C ARG A 93 9.07 14.78 -12.25
N SER A 94 9.61 15.48 -13.26
CA SER A 94 10.65 16.50 -13.08
C SER A 94 10.05 17.87 -12.75
N PHE A 95 8.79 18.10 -13.09
CA PHE A 95 8.04 19.36 -12.92
C PHE A 95 8.68 20.59 -13.57
N ARG A 96 9.70 20.41 -14.43
CA ARG A 96 10.39 21.51 -15.10
C ARG A 96 9.55 22.02 -16.28
N THR A 97 9.28 23.32 -16.31
CA THR A 97 8.64 24.02 -17.44
C THR A 97 9.28 23.63 -18.78
N ALA A 98 10.62 23.62 -18.85
CA ALA A 98 11.36 23.22 -20.04
C ALA A 98 11.11 21.77 -20.51
N ASP A 99 10.80 20.83 -19.61
CA ASP A 99 10.44 19.46 -19.99
C ASP A 99 9.00 19.37 -20.50
N PHE A 100 8.07 20.15 -19.92
CA PHE A 100 6.69 20.28 -20.43
C PHE A 100 6.66 20.96 -21.80
N GLU A 101 7.42 22.03 -22.00
CA GLU A 101 7.57 22.65 -23.32
C GLU A 101 8.16 21.69 -24.36
N ASP A 102 9.17 20.89 -24.00
CA ASP A 102 9.73 19.87 -24.89
C ASP A 102 8.69 18.77 -25.21
N ALA A 103 7.92 18.32 -24.21
CA ALA A 103 6.80 17.40 -24.44
C ALA A 103 5.75 18.00 -25.40
N ALA A 104 5.31 19.25 -25.19
CA ALA A 104 4.39 19.95 -26.07
C ALA A 104 4.94 20.10 -27.49
N ARG A 105 6.17 20.60 -27.65
CA ARG A 105 6.85 20.72 -28.95
C ARG A 105 7.00 19.38 -29.67
N ARG A 106 7.19 18.27 -28.94
CA ARG A 106 7.27 16.92 -29.51
C ARG A 106 5.92 16.44 -30.05
N PHE A 107 4.83 16.68 -29.32
CA PHE A 107 3.48 16.40 -29.80
C PHE A 107 3.07 17.30 -30.98
N GLU A 108 3.30 18.60 -30.88
CA GLU A 108 3.08 19.58 -31.97
C GLU A 108 3.82 19.13 -33.25
N ARG A 109 5.05 18.61 -33.12
CA ARG A 109 5.82 18.07 -34.24
C ARG A 109 5.20 16.82 -34.87
N VAL A 110 4.59 15.91 -34.09
CA VAL A 110 3.86 14.75 -34.63
C VAL A 110 2.72 15.22 -35.51
N ALA A 111 1.87 16.12 -35.02
CA ALA A 111 0.72 16.65 -35.75
C ALA A 111 1.09 17.52 -36.96
N ALA A 112 2.23 18.23 -36.90
CA ALA A 112 2.74 19.02 -38.01
C ALA A 112 3.36 18.14 -39.12
N THR A 113 4.08 17.08 -38.76
CA THR A 113 4.79 16.21 -39.73
C THR A 113 3.86 15.16 -40.34
N TYR A 114 2.92 14.63 -39.54
CA TYR A 114 2.06 13.51 -39.90
C TYR A 114 0.58 13.86 -39.70
N GLY A 115 0.17 15.05 -40.11
CA GLY A 115 -1.21 15.56 -39.99
C GLY A 115 -2.30 14.78 -40.75
N TRP A 116 -1.95 13.68 -41.42
CA TRP A 116 -2.86 12.72 -42.05
C TRP A 116 -3.00 11.42 -41.25
N HIS A 117 -2.20 11.23 -40.19
CA HIS A 117 -2.17 10.01 -39.39
C HIS A 117 -3.17 10.07 -38.23
N VAL A 118 -3.73 8.92 -37.86
CA VAL A 118 -4.66 8.67 -36.74
C VAL A 118 -4.09 8.90 -35.32
N LEU A 119 -3.04 9.73 -35.19
CA LEU A 119 -2.46 10.17 -33.92
C LEU A 119 -2.18 11.68 -33.92
N ALA A 120 -2.59 12.39 -34.97
CA ALA A 120 -2.29 13.81 -35.14
C ALA A 120 -3.18 14.66 -34.21
N ASP A 121 -4.43 14.29 -34.07
CA ASP A 121 -5.40 14.87 -33.14
C ASP A 121 -5.15 14.44 -31.69
N ASP A 122 -4.75 13.19 -31.40
CA ASP A 122 -4.23 12.80 -30.06
C ASP A 122 -3.06 13.70 -29.64
N ALA A 123 -2.13 13.93 -30.58
CA ALA A 123 -0.95 14.74 -30.32
C ALA A 123 -1.34 16.21 -30.08
N LEU A 124 -2.23 16.78 -30.89
CA LEU A 124 -2.75 18.12 -30.65
C LEU A 124 -3.46 18.22 -29.29
N LEU A 125 -4.25 17.21 -28.89
CA LEU A 125 -4.95 17.23 -27.60
C LEU A 125 -3.98 17.16 -26.42
N HIS A 126 -2.95 16.30 -26.51
CA HIS A 126 -1.89 16.25 -25.50
C HIS A 126 -1.06 17.53 -25.46
N ALA A 127 -0.76 18.16 -26.60
CA ALA A 127 -0.11 19.46 -26.64
C ALA A 127 -1.00 20.55 -26.02
N ALA A 128 -2.30 20.56 -26.32
CA ALA A 128 -3.26 21.52 -25.78
C ALA A 128 -3.39 21.40 -24.24
N ASP A 129 -3.52 20.18 -23.70
CA ASP A 129 -3.49 19.91 -22.26
C ASP A 129 -2.20 20.43 -21.62
N ILE A 130 -1.03 20.17 -22.23
CA ILE A 130 0.24 20.67 -21.70
C ILE A 130 0.30 22.19 -21.75
N ARG A 131 -0.06 22.83 -22.87
CA ARG A 131 -0.06 24.29 -23.00
C ARG A 131 -0.98 24.95 -21.98
N GLY A 132 -2.24 24.53 -21.92
CA GLY A 132 -3.26 25.15 -21.05
C GLY A 132 -3.07 24.79 -19.59
N ASN A 133 -3.13 23.50 -19.26
CA ASN A 133 -3.21 23.03 -17.87
C ASN A 133 -1.84 22.92 -17.18
N ARG A 134 -0.72 22.83 -17.93
CA ARG A 134 0.63 22.63 -17.36
C ARG A 134 1.54 23.84 -17.50
N LEU A 135 1.42 24.59 -18.59
CA LEU A 135 2.23 25.78 -18.87
C LEU A 135 1.45 27.10 -18.66
N GLY A 136 0.13 27.06 -18.46
CA GLY A 136 -0.70 28.26 -18.29
C GLY A 136 -0.95 29.05 -19.59
N ASP A 137 -0.46 28.55 -20.72
CA ASP A 137 -0.61 29.13 -22.06
C ASP A 137 -1.98 28.76 -22.65
N VAL A 138 -3.02 29.38 -22.11
CA VAL A 138 -4.41 29.20 -22.54
C VAL A 138 -4.60 29.59 -24.01
N ALA A 139 -3.87 30.60 -24.50
CA ALA A 139 -3.95 31.06 -25.89
C ALA A 139 -3.44 30.00 -26.87
N ALA A 140 -2.25 29.42 -26.63
CA ALA A 140 -1.76 28.31 -27.46
C ALA A 140 -2.61 27.05 -27.29
N SER A 141 -3.13 26.79 -26.09
CA SER A 141 -4.05 25.67 -25.84
C SER A 141 -5.31 25.78 -26.70
N ARG A 142 -6.03 26.91 -26.66
CA ARG A 142 -7.22 27.14 -27.49
C ARG A 142 -6.91 26.99 -28.98
N LYS A 143 -5.81 27.59 -29.48
CA LYS A 143 -5.38 27.46 -30.88
C LYS A 143 -5.16 26.00 -31.31
N LEU A 144 -4.64 25.14 -30.42
CA LEU A 144 -4.46 23.71 -30.69
C LEU A 144 -5.81 22.97 -30.69
N LEU A 145 -6.73 23.31 -29.79
CA LEU A 145 -8.08 22.73 -29.73
C LEU A 145 -8.91 23.11 -30.95
N ASP A 146 -8.92 24.39 -31.34
CA ASP A 146 -9.57 24.88 -32.56
C ASP A 146 -9.00 24.18 -33.81
N SER A 147 -7.70 23.89 -33.81
CA SER A 147 -7.07 23.08 -34.87
C SER A 147 -7.55 21.63 -34.88
N ILE A 148 -7.93 21.03 -33.74
CA ILE A 148 -8.55 19.70 -33.72
C ILE A 148 -9.94 19.79 -34.34
N LEU A 149 -10.78 20.71 -33.84
CA LEU A 149 -12.17 20.86 -34.27
C LEU A 149 -12.30 21.24 -35.75
N THR A 150 -11.32 21.96 -36.31
CA THR A 150 -11.32 22.37 -37.72
C THR A 150 -10.77 21.29 -38.66
N ARG A 151 -9.68 20.60 -38.29
CA ARG A 151 -9.00 19.64 -39.18
C ARG A 151 -9.48 18.20 -39.01
N TYR A 152 -10.01 17.86 -37.85
CA TYR A 152 -10.50 16.53 -37.50
C TYR A 152 -11.91 16.63 -36.86
N PRO A 153 -12.89 17.29 -37.52
CA PRO A 153 -14.22 17.54 -36.92
C PRO A 153 -14.98 16.28 -36.52
N SER A 154 -14.66 15.15 -37.17
CA SER A 154 -15.19 13.80 -36.93
C SER A 154 -14.16 12.84 -36.30
N GLY A 155 -13.03 13.35 -35.82
CA GLY A 155 -12.02 12.57 -35.08
C GLY A 155 -12.51 12.22 -33.67
N ASP A 156 -11.98 11.16 -33.07
CA ASP A 156 -12.34 10.73 -31.71
C ASP A 156 -11.88 11.72 -30.64
N MET A 157 -10.84 12.51 -30.92
CA MET A 157 -10.39 13.62 -30.08
C MET A 157 -11.23 14.90 -30.21
N ALA A 158 -12.22 14.96 -31.11
CA ALA A 158 -13.03 16.17 -31.31
C ALA A 158 -13.96 16.48 -30.12
N GLU A 159 -14.56 15.47 -29.49
CA GLU A 159 -15.35 15.66 -28.26
C GLU A 159 -14.47 16.05 -27.05
N PRO A 160 -13.37 15.32 -26.72
CA PRO A 160 -12.40 15.75 -25.72
C PRO A 160 -11.83 17.17 -25.95
N ALA A 161 -11.67 17.59 -27.20
CA ALA A 161 -11.23 18.95 -27.52
C ALA A 161 -12.30 20.01 -27.21
N ARG A 162 -13.59 19.72 -27.45
CA ARG A 162 -14.70 20.61 -27.02
C ARG A 162 -14.77 20.69 -25.50
N ASP A 163 -14.64 19.58 -24.80
CA ASP A 163 -14.68 19.53 -23.33
C ASP A 163 -13.54 20.36 -22.71
N LEU A 164 -12.30 20.18 -23.19
CA LEU A 164 -11.16 20.94 -22.72
C LEU A 164 -11.29 22.43 -23.10
N LEU A 165 -11.83 22.76 -24.28
CA LEU A 165 -12.10 24.14 -24.69
C LEU A 165 -13.17 24.80 -23.80
N ALA A 166 -14.23 24.07 -23.44
CA ALA A 166 -15.25 24.52 -22.50
C ALA A 166 -14.67 24.74 -21.08
N ALA A 167 -13.84 23.82 -20.59
CA ALA A 167 -13.14 23.98 -19.31
C ALA A 167 -12.23 25.23 -19.30
N LEU A 168 -11.55 25.51 -20.41
CA LEU A 168 -10.75 26.73 -20.61
C LEU A 168 -11.59 27.99 -20.88
N SER A 169 -12.89 27.86 -21.10
CA SER A 169 -13.84 28.97 -21.32
C SER A 169 -14.66 29.30 -20.07
N GLY A 170 -14.80 28.35 -19.14
CA GLY A 170 -15.28 28.58 -17.78
C GLY A 170 -14.25 29.23 -16.85
N ALA A 171 -12.96 29.22 -17.24
CA ALA A 171 -11.99 30.19 -16.75
C ALA A 171 -12.25 31.54 -17.45
N PRO A 172 -12.25 32.68 -16.73
CA PRO A 172 -12.60 33.99 -17.30
C PRO A 172 -11.69 34.31 -18.49
N GLY A 173 -12.28 34.37 -19.68
CA GLY A 173 -11.62 34.78 -20.91
C GLY A 173 -11.71 36.28 -21.10
N GLY A 174 -10.56 36.94 -21.16
CA GLY A 174 -10.39 38.38 -21.07
C GLY A 174 -9.21 38.65 -20.14
N ASP A 175 -8.50 39.76 -20.33
CA ASP A 175 -7.24 40.04 -19.64
C ASP A 175 -7.35 39.83 -18.11
N ALA A 176 -6.24 39.37 -17.51
CA ALA A 176 -6.12 39.22 -16.07
C ALA A 176 -6.70 40.45 -15.36
N PRO A 177 -7.60 40.29 -14.36
CA PRO A 177 -8.40 41.38 -13.86
C PRO A 177 -7.49 42.54 -13.44
N LYS A 178 -7.59 43.66 -14.15
CA LYS A 178 -6.90 44.90 -13.75
C LYS A 178 -7.26 45.15 -12.29
N ALA A 179 -6.23 45.36 -11.47
CA ALA A 179 -6.40 45.57 -10.04
C ALA A 179 -7.47 46.64 -9.79
N PRO A 180 -8.37 46.46 -8.81
CA PRO A 180 -9.41 47.44 -8.53
C PRO A 180 -8.76 48.79 -8.23
N VAL A 181 -9.01 49.77 -9.09
CA VAL A 181 -8.52 51.15 -8.91
C VAL A 181 -9.13 51.70 -7.63
N VAL A 182 -8.29 51.95 -6.63
CA VAL A 182 -8.69 52.61 -5.39
C VAL A 182 -8.99 54.07 -5.72
N VAL A 183 -10.28 54.44 -5.71
CA VAL A 183 -10.70 55.83 -5.84
C VAL A 183 -10.42 56.57 -4.54
N GLY A 184 -9.19 57.06 -4.38
CA GLY A 184 -8.84 58.08 -3.39
C GLY A 184 -9.41 59.43 -3.82
N ARG A 185 -10.42 59.93 -3.11
CA ARG A 185 -11.15 61.14 -3.51
C ARG A 185 -10.57 62.43 -2.92
N SER A 186 -9.50 62.96 -3.52
CA SER A 186 -9.23 64.41 -3.56
C SER A 186 -8.08 64.76 -4.52
N GLY A 187 -8.28 65.73 -5.43
CA GLY A 187 -7.17 66.50 -6.01
C GLY A 187 -6.71 66.21 -7.45
N ARG A 188 -7.64 66.29 -8.41
CA ARG A 188 -7.47 66.93 -9.75
C ARG A 188 -6.24 66.57 -10.63
N LEU A 189 -6.53 65.79 -11.68
CA LEU A 189 -6.05 65.87 -13.10
C LEU A 189 -4.59 66.26 -13.42
N GLU A 190 -3.90 65.35 -14.13
CA GLU A 190 -3.32 65.49 -15.50
C GLU A 190 -2.56 64.16 -15.75
N GLN A 191 -2.74 63.36 -16.82
CA GLN A 191 -2.67 63.59 -18.27
C GLN A 191 -1.23 63.87 -18.76
N ASP A 192 -0.48 62.80 -19.06
CA ASP A 192 0.72 62.86 -19.90
C ASP A 192 0.29 62.97 -21.37
N ASP A 193 0.76 64.01 -22.06
CA ASP A 193 1.41 63.90 -23.37
C ASP A 193 2.13 65.23 -23.73
N ASP A 194 3.38 65.07 -24.19
CA ASP A 194 4.25 66.00 -24.94
C ASP A 194 4.92 67.28 -24.34
N ALA A 195 6.19 67.40 -24.78
CA ALA A 195 7.08 68.58 -24.91
C ALA A 195 7.97 69.05 -23.72
N PRO A 196 9.18 69.61 -23.98
CA PRO A 196 10.28 69.66 -23.01
C PRO A 196 10.76 71.07 -22.59
N ALA A 197 11.32 71.21 -21.38
CA ALA A 197 12.35 72.22 -21.08
C ALA A 197 13.07 72.05 -19.72
N SER A 198 14.41 71.98 -19.79
CA SER A 198 15.42 72.64 -18.93
C SER A 198 15.41 72.60 -17.37
N ALA A 199 16.59 72.19 -16.87
CA ALA A 199 17.42 72.88 -15.87
C ALA A 199 17.29 72.63 -14.35
N ALA A 200 18.35 71.98 -13.84
CA ALA A 200 19.21 72.39 -12.71
C ALA A 200 18.75 72.27 -11.23
N GLY A 201 19.72 72.08 -10.33
CA GLY A 201 19.57 72.04 -8.87
C GLY A 201 19.30 70.62 -8.34
N ASP A 202 20.27 69.74 -8.07
CA ASP A 202 21.52 69.85 -7.30
C ASP A 202 21.35 69.85 -5.77
N SER A 203 22.31 69.23 -5.10
CA SER A 203 22.39 68.87 -3.67
C SER A 203 21.41 67.80 -3.15
N ALA A 204 21.72 66.94 -2.18
CA ALA A 204 22.92 66.21 -1.73
C ALA A 204 22.69 65.77 -0.27
N ARG A 205 23.47 64.77 0.18
CA ARG A 205 23.60 64.28 1.57
C ARG A 205 22.46 63.40 2.10
N SER A 206 22.71 62.44 3.01
CA SER A 206 23.83 61.51 3.25
C SER A 206 23.52 60.73 4.53
N ALA A 207 24.05 59.50 4.66
CA ALA A 207 23.93 58.60 5.81
C ALA A 207 22.50 58.07 6.08
N GLY A 208 22.30 56.83 6.50
CA GLY A 208 23.28 55.75 6.72
C GLY A 208 22.75 54.78 7.78
N GLY A 209 22.67 53.48 7.48
CA GLY A 209 22.20 52.49 8.44
C GLY A 209 21.89 51.13 7.80
N GLY A 210 22.39 50.06 8.43
CA GLY A 210 22.40 48.67 7.99
C GLY A 210 21.20 48.14 7.21
N VAL A 211 21.49 47.45 6.10
CA VAL A 211 20.53 46.62 5.38
C VAL A 211 20.36 45.29 6.10
N ALA A 212 19.31 45.17 6.90
CA ALA A 212 18.71 43.87 7.19
C ALA A 212 17.87 43.45 5.97
N VAL A 213 18.02 42.20 5.51
CA VAL A 213 17.27 41.69 4.36
C VAL A 213 15.84 41.38 4.79
N ALA A 214 14.92 42.29 4.46
CA ALA A 214 13.49 42.10 4.71
C ALA A 214 12.87 41.17 3.65
N SER A 215 12.17 40.13 4.09
CA SER A 215 11.32 39.30 3.24
C SER A 215 10.00 40.03 2.95
N ALA A 216 9.76 40.41 1.71
CA ALA A 216 8.47 40.95 1.28
C ALA A 216 7.53 39.80 0.86
N SER A 217 6.45 39.61 1.62
CA SER A 217 5.37 38.67 1.31
C SER A 217 4.03 39.39 1.33
N ASP A 218 3.46 39.65 0.15
CA ASP A 218 2.08 40.09 -0.07
C ASP A 218 1.73 39.75 -1.54
N GLY A 219 0.57 39.21 -1.91
CA GLY A 219 -0.48 38.64 -1.06
C GLY A 219 -1.54 37.93 -1.91
N VAL A 220 -1.67 36.62 -1.75
CA VAL A 220 -2.94 35.91 -1.97
C VAL A 220 -3.52 35.73 -0.57
N PRO A 221 -4.80 36.05 -0.30
CA PRO A 221 -5.34 35.92 1.04
C PRO A 221 -5.26 34.46 1.49
N ALA A 222 -4.46 34.20 2.52
CA ALA A 222 -4.56 32.96 3.27
C ALA A 222 -6.03 32.78 3.69
N PRO A 223 -6.56 31.54 3.72
CA PRO A 223 -7.81 31.29 4.43
C PRO A 223 -7.64 31.84 5.84
N LYS A 224 -8.62 32.63 6.31
CA LYS A 224 -8.53 33.28 7.63
C LYS A 224 -8.17 32.22 8.67
N ALA A 225 -7.17 32.51 9.49
CA ALA A 225 -6.85 31.70 10.67
C ALA A 225 -8.16 31.32 11.39
N PRO A 226 -8.30 30.05 11.85
CA PRO A 226 -9.58 29.48 12.23
C PRO A 226 -10.32 30.44 13.13
N ALA A 227 -11.50 30.88 12.66
CA ALA A 227 -12.30 31.85 13.38
C ALA A 227 -12.55 31.28 14.78
N LYS A 228 -11.95 31.89 15.81
CA LYS A 228 -12.23 31.56 17.22
C LYS A 228 -13.73 31.46 17.35
N ALA A 229 -14.20 30.29 17.78
CA ALA A 229 -15.60 29.90 17.66
C ALA A 229 -16.54 31.05 18.06
N LYS A 230 -17.56 31.31 17.24
CA LYS A 230 -18.58 32.33 17.58
C LYS A 230 -19.10 32.01 18.99
N LYS A 231 -18.73 32.84 19.98
CA LYS A 231 -19.16 32.69 21.37
C LYS A 231 -20.68 32.56 21.40
N GLY A 232 -21.18 31.36 21.74
CA GLY A 232 -22.61 31.06 21.81
C GLY A 232 -23.11 29.90 20.93
N ALA A 233 -22.34 29.37 19.98
CA ALA A 233 -22.73 28.14 19.28
C ALA A 233 -22.59 26.92 20.23
N ARG A 234 -23.68 26.18 20.47
CA ARG A 234 -23.61 24.87 21.17
C ARG A 234 -22.90 23.85 20.26
N SER A 235 -21.96 23.10 20.85
CA SER A 235 -21.38 21.90 20.23
C SER A 235 -22.48 20.88 19.94
N ASP A 236 -22.46 20.30 18.73
CA ASP A 236 -23.40 19.29 18.25
C ASP A 236 -22.63 18.06 17.70
N PRO A 237 -22.26 17.11 18.58
CA PRO A 237 -21.54 15.90 18.18
C PRO A 237 -22.32 15.01 17.21
N ALA A 238 -23.65 15.03 17.25
CA ALA A 238 -24.48 14.23 16.35
C ALA A 238 -24.43 14.77 14.91
N LYS A 239 -24.51 16.09 14.75
CA LYS A 239 -24.29 16.76 13.46
C LYS A 239 -22.85 16.60 12.96
N ALA A 240 -21.85 16.69 13.84
CA ALA A 240 -20.46 16.48 13.49
C ALA A 240 -20.22 15.06 12.93
N ALA A 241 -20.72 14.03 13.61
CA ALA A 241 -20.64 12.64 13.14
C ALA A 241 -21.35 12.43 11.80
N LYS A 242 -22.54 13.02 11.60
CA LYS A 242 -23.26 12.95 10.33
C LYS A 242 -22.46 13.57 9.18
N LEU A 243 -21.99 14.82 9.33
CA LEU A 243 -21.23 15.52 8.31
C LEU A 243 -19.90 14.83 7.99
N TYR A 244 -19.23 14.25 9.01
CA TYR A 244 -18.01 13.48 8.81
C TYR A 244 -18.25 12.18 8.01
N ALA A 245 -19.35 11.49 8.26
CA ALA A 245 -19.76 10.31 7.49
C ALA A 245 -20.12 10.67 6.04
N GLU A 246 -20.83 11.79 5.81
CA GLU A 246 -21.11 12.33 4.48
C GLU A 246 -19.83 12.72 3.74
N ALA A 247 -18.87 13.36 4.42
CA ALA A 247 -17.56 13.73 3.86
C ALA A 247 -16.76 12.49 3.42
N ARG A 248 -16.68 11.43 4.24
CA ARG A 248 -16.04 10.16 3.86
C ARG A 248 -16.73 9.52 2.65
N LYS A 249 -18.06 9.52 2.61
CA LYS A 249 -18.82 8.94 1.49
C LYS A 249 -18.58 9.70 0.18
N GLU A 250 -18.60 11.03 0.19
CA GLU A 250 -18.29 11.84 -1.00
C GLU A 250 -16.81 11.69 -1.40
N LEU A 251 -15.87 11.60 -0.46
CA LEU A 251 -14.46 11.34 -0.76
C LEU A 251 -14.27 10.03 -1.54
N GLU A 252 -14.85 8.92 -1.07
CA GLU A 252 -14.79 7.64 -1.80
C GLU A 252 -15.53 7.69 -3.14
N ALA A 253 -16.68 8.37 -3.21
CA ALA A 253 -17.42 8.55 -4.47
C ALA A 253 -16.63 9.36 -5.51
N VAL A 254 -15.84 10.36 -5.08
CA VAL A 254 -14.95 11.13 -5.96
C VAL A 254 -13.70 10.33 -6.31
N ARG A 255 -13.14 9.52 -5.40
CA ARG A 255 -12.01 8.61 -5.70
C ARG A 255 -12.39 7.54 -6.74
N GLY A 256 -13.59 6.97 -6.64
CA GLY A 256 -14.08 5.90 -7.51
C GLY A 256 -14.53 6.35 -8.90
N ASP A 257 -14.75 7.65 -9.12
CA ASP A 257 -15.18 8.22 -10.41
C ASP A 257 -14.07 9.09 -11.00
N ALA A 258 -13.37 8.57 -12.01
CA ALA A 258 -12.26 9.26 -12.66
C ALA A 258 -12.65 10.62 -13.30
N ARG A 259 -13.91 10.78 -13.75
CA ARG A 259 -14.40 12.04 -14.34
C ARG A 259 -14.61 13.09 -13.24
N ARG A 260 -15.25 12.71 -12.12
CA ARG A 260 -15.41 13.59 -10.95
C ARG A 260 -14.06 13.91 -10.30
N ALA A 261 -13.16 12.94 -10.21
CA ALA A 261 -11.82 13.12 -9.66
C ALA A 261 -11.01 14.19 -10.42
N ALA A 262 -11.17 14.28 -11.74
CA ALA A 262 -10.47 15.25 -12.58
C ALA A 262 -10.92 16.71 -12.37
N LEU A 263 -12.12 16.94 -11.81
CA LEU A 263 -12.67 18.26 -11.56
C LEU A 263 -12.31 18.79 -10.17
N ARG A 264 -12.04 20.09 -10.05
CA ARG A 264 -11.74 20.73 -8.75
C ARG A 264 -12.93 20.73 -7.79
N GLU A 265 -14.12 21.01 -8.32
CA GLU A 265 -15.33 21.34 -7.56
C GLU A 265 -15.82 20.19 -6.64
N PRO A 266 -15.78 18.90 -7.04
CA PRO A 266 -16.03 17.79 -6.12
C PRO A 266 -15.09 17.74 -4.89
N TRP A 267 -13.79 18.02 -5.04
CA TRP A 267 -12.86 18.07 -3.90
C TRP A 267 -13.16 19.23 -2.95
N LEU A 268 -13.63 20.37 -3.47
CA LEU A 268 -14.08 21.49 -2.64
C LEU A 268 -15.30 21.10 -1.79
N ARG A 269 -16.25 20.32 -2.35
CA ARG A 269 -17.40 19.80 -1.58
C ARG A 269 -16.98 18.84 -0.47
N VAL A 270 -16.05 17.92 -0.74
CA VAL A 270 -15.48 17.03 0.29
C VAL A 270 -14.87 17.84 1.43
N MET A 271 -14.05 18.86 1.11
CA MET A 271 -13.45 19.74 2.11
C MET A 271 -14.49 20.52 2.91
N ALA A 272 -15.54 21.04 2.28
CA ALA A 272 -16.62 21.77 2.95
C ALA A 272 -17.42 20.89 3.92
N LEU A 273 -17.64 19.60 3.60
CA LEU A 273 -18.29 18.65 4.51
C LEU A 273 -17.40 18.35 5.73
N TYR A 274 -16.10 18.16 5.53
CA TYR A 274 -15.14 17.99 6.63
C TYR A 274 -15.02 19.25 7.50
N GLU A 275 -14.98 20.44 6.90
CA GLU A 275 -15.01 21.72 7.63
C GLU A 275 -16.29 21.87 8.46
N GLY A 276 -17.45 21.58 7.88
CA GLY A 276 -18.73 21.59 8.60
C GLY A 276 -18.79 20.57 9.75
N ALA A 277 -18.13 19.41 9.61
CA ALA A 277 -18.03 18.41 10.67
C ALA A 277 -17.17 18.89 11.84
N ARG A 278 -15.99 19.48 11.55
CA ARG A 278 -15.10 20.12 12.53
C ARG A 278 -15.84 21.24 13.27
N ASP A 279 -16.49 22.13 12.53
CA ASP A 279 -17.12 23.33 13.09
C ASP A 279 -18.40 23.05 13.88
N ALA A 280 -19.06 21.92 13.63
CA ALA A 280 -20.23 21.47 14.40
C ALA A 280 -19.87 21.04 15.84
N ALA A 281 -18.69 20.47 16.05
CA ALA A 281 -18.19 20.11 17.38
C ALA A 281 -16.66 20.30 17.47
N PRO A 282 -16.15 21.55 17.59
CA PRO A 282 -14.71 21.85 17.46
C PRO A 282 -13.79 21.19 18.49
N GLU A 283 -14.34 20.86 19.67
CA GLU A 283 -13.68 20.15 20.77
C GLU A 283 -14.11 18.67 20.86
N GLY A 284 -14.88 18.17 19.88
CA GLY A 284 -15.38 16.80 19.84
C GLY A 284 -14.36 15.81 19.27
N GLU A 285 -14.51 14.53 19.60
CA GLU A 285 -13.58 13.44 19.25
C GLU A 285 -13.30 13.27 17.74
N LEU A 286 -14.16 13.82 16.87
CA LEU A 286 -14.02 13.76 15.41
C LEU A 286 -13.43 15.05 14.79
N ALA A 287 -13.26 16.13 15.54
CA ALA A 287 -12.75 17.39 15.00
C ALA A 287 -11.31 17.27 14.44
N PRO A 288 -10.37 16.55 15.09
CA PRO A 288 -9.04 16.27 14.52
C PRO A 288 -9.14 15.45 13.23
N ASN A 289 -9.95 14.38 13.22
CA ASN A 289 -10.17 13.53 12.05
C ASN A 289 -10.81 14.28 10.88
N ALA A 290 -11.72 15.21 11.16
CA ALA A 290 -12.36 16.06 10.16
C ALA A 290 -11.36 17.04 9.55
N ALA A 291 -10.58 17.73 10.39
CA ALA A 291 -9.53 18.64 9.92
C ALA A 291 -8.44 17.89 9.12
N TYR A 292 -8.03 16.70 9.56
CA TYR A 292 -7.15 15.82 8.80
C TYR A 292 -7.77 15.40 7.45
N GLY A 293 -9.02 14.93 7.43
CA GLY A 293 -9.73 14.55 6.20
C GLY A 293 -9.83 15.68 5.18
N MET A 294 -10.04 16.92 5.64
CA MET A 294 -9.96 18.12 4.80
C MET A 294 -8.56 18.33 4.20
N ALA A 295 -7.50 18.14 5.00
CA ALA A 295 -6.12 18.22 4.51
C ALA A 295 -5.79 17.12 3.48
N VAL A 296 -6.27 15.89 3.71
CA VAL A 296 -6.16 14.78 2.74
C VAL A 296 -6.85 15.12 1.41
N ALA A 297 -8.07 15.65 1.47
CA ALA A 297 -8.82 16.04 0.27
C ALA A 297 -8.13 17.20 -0.50
N GLN A 298 -7.49 18.15 0.20
CA GLN A 298 -6.67 19.19 -0.42
C GLN A 298 -5.39 18.61 -1.07
N GLU A 299 -4.71 17.66 -0.41
CA GLU A 299 -3.55 16.97 -0.98
C GLU A 299 -3.94 16.17 -2.24
N GLU A 300 -5.08 15.49 -2.23
CA GLU A 300 -5.59 14.74 -3.37
C GLU A 300 -6.04 15.62 -4.53
N LEU A 301 -6.59 16.80 -4.24
CA LEU A 301 -6.80 17.85 -5.23
C LEU A 301 -5.47 18.36 -5.79
N ALA A 302 -4.46 18.58 -4.94
CA ALA A 302 -3.13 19.01 -5.36
C ALA A 302 -2.44 17.96 -6.25
N ALA A 303 -2.58 16.68 -5.93
CA ALA A 303 -2.07 15.55 -6.73
C ALA A 303 -2.75 15.40 -8.10
N ARG A 304 -3.90 16.08 -8.35
CA ARG A 304 -4.65 16.04 -9.61
C ARG A 304 -4.57 17.35 -10.40
N SER A 305 -4.55 18.48 -9.72
CA SER A 305 -4.33 19.82 -10.30
C SER A 305 -2.85 20.12 -10.58
N TRP A 306 -1.94 19.53 -9.81
CA TRP A 306 -0.49 19.74 -9.83
C TRP A 306 -0.05 21.20 -9.58
N ARG A 307 -0.94 22.04 -9.04
CA ARG A 307 -0.63 23.43 -8.72
C ARG A 307 0.19 23.53 -7.44
N LYS A 308 1.27 24.31 -7.48
CA LYS A 308 2.10 24.62 -6.28
C LYS A 308 1.23 25.20 -5.15
N ASP A 309 0.29 26.08 -5.48
CA ASP A 309 -0.67 26.67 -4.53
C ASP A 309 -1.51 25.61 -3.80
N ASP A 310 -1.94 24.56 -4.49
CA ASP A 310 -2.76 23.50 -3.89
C ASP A 310 -1.94 22.59 -2.98
N PHE A 311 -0.66 22.35 -3.30
CA PHE A 311 0.28 21.66 -2.40
C PHE A 311 0.65 22.52 -1.17
N LEU A 312 0.83 23.83 -1.35
CA LEU A 312 1.02 24.78 -0.24
C LEU A 312 -0.22 24.82 0.66
N ALA A 313 -1.42 24.83 0.09
CA ALA A 313 -2.68 24.77 0.83
C ALA A 313 -2.90 23.42 1.54
N ALA A 314 -2.35 22.32 1.03
CA ALA A 314 -2.34 21.03 1.73
C ALA A 314 -1.40 21.06 2.95
N VAL A 315 -0.15 21.54 2.75
CA VAL A 315 0.83 21.72 3.84
C VAL A 315 0.30 22.68 4.92
N ALA A 316 -0.34 23.78 4.53
CA ALA A 316 -0.98 24.70 5.47
C ALA A 316 -2.05 24.00 6.32
N ARG A 317 -2.98 23.26 5.70
CA ARG A 317 -4.02 22.52 6.44
C ARG A 317 -3.47 21.45 7.37
N TYR A 318 -2.38 20.75 7.01
CA TYR A 318 -1.73 19.83 7.94
C TYR A 318 -1.13 20.57 9.14
N ASN A 319 -0.51 21.73 8.92
CA ASN A 319 0.00 22.56 10.02
C ASN A 319 -1.13 23.12 10.90
N ASP A 320 -2.30 23.43 10.32
CA ASP A 320 -3.49 23.85 11.07
C ASP A 320 -3.97 22.74 12.01
N VAL A 321 -3.99 21.47 11.55
CA VAL A 321 -4.31 20.31 12.40
C VAL A 321 -3.33 20.19 13.57
N VAL A 322 -2.02 20.27 13.30
CA VAL A 322 -0.97 20.20 14.33
C VAL A 322 -1.07 21.34 15.34
N SER A 323 -1.53 22.52 14.90
CA SER A 323 -1.65 23.72 15.74
C SER A 323 -2.93 23.72 16.57
N ALA A 324 -4.04 23.20 16.03
CA ALA A 324 -5.34 23.13 16.70
C ALA A 324 -5.48 21.91 17.61
N TYR A 325 -4.88 20.78 17.23
CA TYR A 325 -4.98 19.49 17.92
C TYR A 325 -3.59 18.90 18.23
N PRO A 326 -2.71 19.64 18.95
CA PRO A 326 -1.33 19.23 19.19
C PRO A 326 -1.16 17.95 20.03
N GLU A 327 -2.17 17.56 20.80
CA GLU A 327 -2.13 16.36 21.63
C GLU A 327 -2.88 15.17 21.00
N ASP A 328 -3.46 15.37 19.81
CA ASP A 328 -4.16 14.30 19.07
C ASP A 328 -3.17 13.43 18.30
N SER A 329 -3.52 12.16 18.14
CA SER A 329 -2.73 11.14 17.45
C SER A 329 -2.46 11.49 15.98
N LEU A 330 -3.30 12.32 15.35
CA LEU A 330 -3.12 12.77 13.97
C LEU A 330 -2.04 13.82 13.76
N ALA A 331 -1.48 14.41 14.83
CA ALA A 331 -0.50 15.49 14.68
C ALA A 331 0.80 15.02 13.98
N ASP A 332 1.31 13.82 14.28
CA ASP A 332 2.54 13.33 13.65
C ASP A 332 2.29 12.73 12.25
N ASP A 333 1.10 12.15 11.99
CA ASP A 333 0.54 11.91 10.65
C ASP A 333 0.57 13.18 9.78
N CYS A 334 0.03 14.29 10.29
CA CYS A 334 0.02 15.58 9.60
C CYS A 334 1.42 16.10 9.33
N MET A 335 2.33 16.01 10.31
CA MET A 335 3.71 16.44 10.13
C MET A 335 4.44 15.61 9.07
N LEU A 336 4.34 14.28 9.11
CA LEU A 336 5.00 13.42 8.13
C LEU A 336 4.48 13.71 6.71
N ARG A 337 3.17 13.92 6.54
CA ARG A 337 2.59 14.28 5.23
C ARG A 337 3.03 15.66 4.76
N ALA A 338 3.02 16.67 5.65
CA ALA A 338 3.53 18.01 5.34
C ALA A 338 5.01 17.98 4.92
N ALA A 339 5.86 17.20 5.61
CA ALA A 339 7.25 17.00 5.25
C ALA A 339 7.40 16.28 3.89
N ARG A 340 6.62 15.23 3.62
CA ARG A 340 6.59 14.55 2.31
C ARG A 340 6.23 15.49 1.17
N LEU A 341 5.24 16.36 1.35
CA LEU A 341 4.85 17.36 0.36
C LEU A 341 5.94 18.41 0.16
N ARG A 342 6.54 18.92 1.25
CA ARG A 342 7.68 19.84 1.18
C ARG A 342 8.85 19.23 0.38
N ALA A 343 9.28 18.03 0.75
CA ALA A 343 10.39 17.32 0.11
C ALA A 343 10.14 16.93 -1.35
N THR A 344 8.92 16.47 -1.70
CA THR A 344 8.67 15.82 -3.01
C THR A 344 7.84 16.65 -3.98
N ARG A 345 7.14 17.69 -3.52
CA ARG A 345 6.19 18.49 -4.34
C ARG A 345 6.46 19.99 -4.35
N LEU A 346 7.20 20.51 -3.37
CA LEU A 346 7.46 21.95 -3.22
C LEU A 346 8.93 22.34 -3.40
N ASP A 347 9.82 21.36 -3.59
CA ASP A 347 11.29 21.52 -3.64
C ASP A 347 11.87 22.15 -2.34
N ASP A 348 11.25 21.81 -1.21
CA ASP A 348 11.57 22.33 0.12
C ASP A 348 12.11 21.20 1.01
N ALA A 349 13.25 20.64 0.60
CA ALA A 349 13.92 19.57 1.34
C ALA A 349 14.41 20.03 2.73
N GLU A 350 14.76 21.32 2.88
CA GLU A 350 15.17 21.88 4.16
C GLU A 350 13.99 22.06 5.13
N GLY A 351 12.88 22.64 4.68
CA GLY A 351 11.67 22.73 5.50
C GLY A 351 11.09 21.35 5.83
N ALA A 352 11.22 20.37 4.93
CA ALA A 352 10.90 18.98 5.23
C ALA A 352 11.80 18.40 6.34
N HIS A 353 13.12 18.60 6.26
CA HIS A 353 14.09 18.18 7.28
C HIS A 353 13.74 18.79 8.65
N GLN A 354 13.58 20.11 8.72
CA GLN A 354 13.26 20.84 9.95
C GLN A 354 11.95 20.33 10.59
N LEU A 355 10.94 20.05 9.76
CA LEU A 355 9.63 19.59 10.20
C LEU A 355 9.67 18.13 10.71
N LEU A 356 10.45 17.25 10.08
CA LEU A 356 10.69 15.88 10.57
C LEU A 356 11.45 15.85 11.90
N GLU A 357 12.46 16.70 12.08
CA GLU A 357 13.11 16.82 13.38
C GLU A 357 12.15 17.34 14.46
N ALA A 358 11.31 18.34 14.13
CA ALA A 358 10.30 18.84 15.04
C ALA A 358 9.28 17.75 15.42
N GLN A 359 8.86 16.93 14.46
CA GLN A 359 8.01 15.76 14.69
C GLN A 359 8.68 14.76 15.63
N LEU A 360 9.95 14.40 15.40
CA LEU A 360 10.66 13.43 16.23
C LEU A 360 10.99 13.96 17.63
N ARG A 361 11.14 15.28 17.81
CA ARG A 361 11.26 15.92 19.14
C ARG A 361 9.94 15.94 19.89
N ARG A 362 8.83 16.27 19.22
CA ARG A 362 7.51 16.44 19.87
C ARG A 362 6.75 15.12 20.05
N TYR A 363 6.84 14.22 19.08
CA TYR A 363 6.13 12.95 19.03
C TYR A 363 7.09 11.74 18.88
N PRO A 364 8.10 11.57 19.76
CA PRO A 364 9.11 10.49 19.63
C PRO A 364 8.53 9.06 19.71
N LYS A 365 7.28 8.92 20.16
CA LYS A 365 6.51 7.68 20.31
C LYS A 365 5.23 7.64 19.44
N GLY A 366 5.05 8.59 18.52
CA GLY A 366 3.97 8.54 17.53
C GLY A 366 4.12 7.34 16.59
N ASP A 367 3.07 6.95 15.90
CA ASP A 367 3.12 5.79 14.98
C ASP A 367 3.95 6.12 13.73
N MET A 368 3.91 7.36 13.26
CA MET A 368 4.69 7.84 12.12
C MET A 368 6.15 8.14 12.47
N ALA A 369 6.56 8.08 13.74
CA ALA A 369 7.94 8.34 14.18
C ALA A 369 8.98 7.36 13.59
N GLY A 370 8.57 6.17 13.13
CA GLY A 370 9.44 5.25 12.38
C GLY A 370 9.68 5.72 10.95
N GLU A 371 8.60 6.04 10.23
CA GLU A 371 8.65 6.56 8.86
C GLU A 371 9.33 7.93 8.77
N ALA A 372 9.13 8.79 9.79
CA ALA A 372 9.79 10.09 9.89
C ALA A 372 11.33 9.97 10.03
N ARG A 373 11.82 8.98 10.80
CA ARG A 373 13.27 8.69 10.87
C ARG A 373 13.82 8.20 9.53
N ALA A 374 13.09 7.33 8.83
CA ALA A 374 13.50 6.85 7.52
C ALA A 374 13.59 8.00 6.50
N LEU A 375 12.56 8.83 6.40
CA LEU A 375 12.56 9.98 5.49
C LEU A 375 13.62 11.03 5.86
N LEU A 376 13.86 11.28 7.15
CA LEU A 376 14.93 12.18 7.60
C LEU A 376 16.32 11.62 7.26
N ALA A 377 16.52 10.30 7.39
CA ALA A 377 17.76 9.63 6.97
C ALA A 377 17.96 9.72 5.46
N ASP A 378 16.91 9.52 4.65
CA ASP A 378 16.96 9.65 3.19
C ASP A 378 17.31 11.08 2.74
N LEU A 379 16.67 12.10 3.34
CA LEU A 379 16.97 13.52 3.06
C LEU A 379 18.41 13.89 3.49
N THR A 380 18.89 13.34 4.61
CA THR A 380 20.26 13.56 5.07
C THR A 380 21.27 12.85 4.16
N ALA A 381 20.98 11.62 3.72
CA ALA A 381 21.81 10.88 2.77
C ALA A 381 21.85 11.55 1.40
N ALA A 382 20.74 12.16 0.94
CA ALA A 382 20.70 12.98 -0.27
C ALA A 382 21.62 14.21 -0.16
N ARG A 383 21.62 14.90 1.00
CA ARG A 383 22.58 15.99 1.28
C ARG A 383 24.03 15.53 1.26
N VAL A 384 24.35 14.35 1.80
CA VAL A 384 25.72 13.80 1.86
C VAL A 384 26.20 13.26 0.51
N THR A 385 25.32 12.64 -0.29
CA THR A 385 25.69 12.06 -1.61
C THR A 385 25.93 13.12 -2.69
N VAL A 386 25.37 14.33 -2.56
CA VAL A 386 25.81 15.50 -3.35
C VAL A 386 27.26 15.91 -3.01
N SER A 387 27.81 15.47 -1.88
CA SER A 387 29.15 15.82 -1.39
C SER A 387 30.22 14.73 -1.54
N ALA A 388 29.90 13.49 -1.95
CA ALA A 388 30.89 12.39 -1.95
C ALA A 388 30.64 11.27 -2.99
N GLN A 389 31.69 10.88 -3.72
CA GLN A 389 31.77 9.65 -4.52
C GLN A 389 32.51 8.52 -3.75
N PRO A 390 32.22 7.21 -4.01
CA PRO A 390 32.59 6.13 -3.10
C PRO A 390 33.75 5.21 -3.55
N GLY A 391 34.46 4.61 -2.59
CA GLY A 391 35.47 3.54 -2.76
C GLY A 391 35.07 2.19 -2.12
N LYS A 392 35.63 1.08 -2.63
CA LYS A 392 35.28 -0.34 -2.29
C LYS A 392 36.25 -1.02 -1.31
N ALA A 393 35.76 -2.01 -0.54
CA ALA A 393 36.35 -3.35 -0.22
C ALA A 393 35.67 -3.96 1.04
N ALA A 394 35.83 -5.22 1.48
CA ALA A 394 35.95 -6.58 0.89
C ALA A 394 35.90 -7.61 2.08
N ALA A 395 35.75 -8.93 1.85
CA ALA A 395 35.56 -9.92 2.94
C ALA A 395 36.30 -11.29 2.74
N PRO A 396 36.71 -11.99 3.83
CA PRO A 396 37.04 -13.43 3.92
C PRO A 396 36.09 -14.20 4.90
N ALA A 397 36.14 -15.51 5.22
CA ALA A 397 36.60 -16.79 4.60
C ALA A 397 35.99 -17.99 5.42
N VAL A 398 36.35 -19.26 5.14
CA VAL A 398 35.69 -20.48 5.72
C VAL A 398 36.68 -21.60 6.12
N SER A 399 36.33 -22.48 7.09
CA SER A 399 36.98 -23.79 7.39
C SER A 399 35.98 -24.90 7.80
N ALA A 400 36.41 -26.18 7.97
CA ALA A 400 35.60 -27.36 7.60
C ALA A 400 35.68 -28.67 8.45
N SER A 401 34.58 -29.47 8.44
CA SER A 401 34.44 -30.96 8.65
C SER A 401 34.46 -31.53 10.09
N PRO A 402 34.07 -32.80 10.39
CA PRO A 402 33.48 -33.90 9.57
C PRO A 402 32.14 -34.50 10.14
N ALA A 403 31.73 -35.74 9.75
CA ALA A 403 30.41 -36.36 10.04
C ALA A 403 30.46 -37.83 10.55
N SER A 404 29.38 -38.33 11.21
CA SER A 404 29.11 -39.76 11.51
C SER A 404 27.65 -40.04 11.97
N PRO A 405 27.19 -41.31 12.21
CA PRO A 405 25.93 -41.83 11.64
C PRO A 405 24.72 -41.94 12.61
N ALA A 406 23.58 -42.42 12.08
CA ALA A 406 22.28 -42.51 12.75
C ALA A 406 21.82 -43.98 13.05
N PRO A 407 21.02 -44.21 14.11
CA PRO A 407 20.31 -45.48 14.36
C PRO A 407 18.81 -45.42 14.02
N ALA A 408 18.23 -46.54 13.58
CA ALA A 408 16.80 -46.65 13.23
C ALA A 408 15.90 -47.03 14.44
N ARG A 409 14.63 -46.62 14.42
CA ARG A 409 13.56 -47.11 15.33
C ARG A 409 12.24 -47.27 14.58
N GLY A 410 11.55 -48.40 14.78
CA GLY A 410 10.42 -48.83 13.96
C GLY A 410 9.05 -48.31 14.40
N GLY A 411 8.41 -47.53 13.53
CA GLY A 411 6.96 -47.31 13.49
C GLY A 411 6.45 -47.52 12.06
N LYS A 412 5.13 -47.37 11.82
CA LYS A 412 4.63 -47.26 10.43
C LYS A 412 5.18 -45.97 9.80
N PRO A 413 5.84 -45.99 8.62
CA PRO A 413 6.40 -44.79 8.02
C PRO A 413 5.39 -43.66 7.85
N ALA A 414 5.87 -42.41 7.84
CA ALA A 414 5.01 -41.30 7.45
C ALA A 414 4.58 -41.45 5.98
N VAL A 415 3.47 -40.80 5.62
CA VAL A 415 3.01 -40.74 4.24
C VAL A 415 3.28 -39.34 3.74
N LEU A 416 4.12 -39.21 2.72
CA LEU A 416 4.29 -37.97 1.96
C LEU A 416 3.05 -37.84 1.05
N ARG A 417 2.12 -36.98 1.46
CA ARG A 417 0.77 -36.85 0.87
C ARG A 417 0.76 -36.06 -0.42
N GLN A 418 1.56 -34.99 -0.47
CA GLN A 418 1.52 -34.05 -1.58
C GLN A 418 2.84 -33.30 -1.72
N VAL A 419 3.22 -32.98 -2.96
CA VAL A 419 4.17 -31.91 -3.26
C VAL A 419 3.45 -30.86 -4.12
N SER A 420 3.40 -29.62 -3.65
CA SER A 420 2.83 -28.47 -4.37
C SER A 420 3.88 -27.36 -4.53
N TRP A 421 3.68 -26.47 -5.49
CA TRP A 421 4.63 -25.38 -5.74
C TRP A 421 3.98 -24.15 -6.39
N ARG A 422 4.61 -23.00 -6.19
CA ARG A 422 4.40 -21.75 -6.93
C ARG A 422 5.77 -21.26 -7.41
N ALA A 423 5.92 -20.95 -8.68
CA ALA A 423 7.18 -20.46 -9.21
C ALA A 423 6.96 -19.45 -10.34
N ASP A 424 7.74 -18.36 -10.31
CA ASP A 424 7.91 -17.37 -11.37
C ASP A 424 9.35 -17.46 -11.91
N ASN A 425 9.88 -16.43 -12.58
CA ASN A 425 11.26 -16.48 -13.11
C ASN A 425 12.35 -16.29 -12.04
N ASP A 426 12.06 -15.59 -10.95
CA ASP A 426 13.03 -15.14 -9.96
C ASP A 426 12.86 -15.82 -8.59
N ARG A 427 11.68 -16.37 -8.29
CA ARG A 427 11.39 -17.10 -7.04
C ARG A 427 10.59 -18.38 -7.27
N ALA A 428 10.81 -19.35 -6.38
CA ALA A 428 9.96 -20.54 -6.23
C ALA A 428 9.70 -20.82 -4.75
N THR A 429 8.50 -21.31 -4.44
CA THR A 429 8.12 -21.87 -3.15
C THR A 429 7.53 -23.25 -3.39
N ILE A 430 8.04 -24.27 -2.69
CA ILE A 430 7.64 -25.67 -2.80
C ILE A 430 7.22 -26.15 -1.41
N THR A 431 6.08 -26.82 -1.31
CA THR A 431 5.56 -27.36 -0.05
C THR A 431 5.40 -28.87 -0.19
N ILE A 432 6.05 -29.63 0.69
CA ILE A 432 5.91 -31.08 0.82
C ILE A 432 5.08 -31.36 2.07
N GLU A 433 3.88 -31.95 1.93
CA GLU A 433 3.06 -32.35 3.08
C GLU A 433 3.29 -33.81 3.45
N LEU A 434 3.38 -34.09 4.76
CA LEU A 434 3.45 -35.43 5.31
C LEU A 434 2.38 -35.66 6.39
N SER A 435 1.98 -36.93 6.59
CA SER A 435 0.97 -37.32 7.56
C SER A 435 1.38 -37.14 9.03
N ARG A 436 2.68 -37.09 9.30
CA ARG A 436 3.27 -36.83 10.63
C ARG A 436 4.67 -36.25 10.49
N GLU A 437 5.25 -35.83 11.63
CA GLU A 437 6.65 -35.45 11.71
C GLU A 437 7.57 -36.66 11.44
N THR A 438 8.58 -36.41 10.60
CA THR A 438 9.61 -37.37 10.16
C THR A 438 10.92 -36.61 9.98
N GLU A 439 12.04 -37.25 10.29
CA GLU A 439 13.36 -36.68 10.02
C GLU A 439 13.59 -36.47 8.52
N TRP A 440 14.13 -35.31 8.16
CA TRP A 440 14.53 -35.01 6.79
C TRP A 440 15.85 -34.23 6.72
N ARG A 441 16.50 -34.30 5.56
CA ARG A 441 17.73 -33.56 5.25
C ARG A 441 17.60 -32.90 3.89
N SER A 442 18.12 -31.68 3.76
CA SER A 442 18.23 -30.99 2.47
C SER A 442 19.66 -31.04 1.95
N GLN A 443 19.87 -31.44 0.69
CA GLN A 443 21.17 -31.39 0.03
C GLN A 443 21.07 -30.61 -1.28
N TYR A 444 21.92 -29.60 -1.45
CA TYR A 444 22.12 -28.94 -2.73
C TYR A 444 23.07 -29.76 -3.61
N ALA A 445 22.82 -29.77 -4.92
CA ALA A 445 23.81 -30.17 -5.91
C ALA A 445 24.01 -29.06 -6.95
N ALA A 446 25.27 -28.72 -7.17
CA ALA A 446 25.69 -27.76 -8.18
C ALA A 446 25.29 -28.23 -9.60
N PRO A 447 25.08 -27.29 -10.54
CA PRO A 447 24.88 -27.66 -11.94
C PRO A 447 26.12 -28.34 -12.51
N ASP A 448 25.89 -29.36 -13.34
CA ASP A 448 26.91 -29.98 -14.18
C ASP A 448 26.48 -29.77 -15.64
N ASN A 449 27.06 -28.74 -16.25
CA ASN A 449 26.78 -28.34 -17.62
C ASN A 449 27.29 -29.38 -18.64
N GLY A 450 28.28 -30.21 -18.28
CA GLY A 450 28.81 -31.27 -19.16
C GLY A 450 27.85 -32.45 -19.25
N ALA A 451 27.21 -32.82 -18.14
CA ALA A 451 26.18 -33.87 -18.09
C ALA A 451 24.73 -33.35 -18.28
N GLY A 452 24.54 -32.07 -18.61
CA GLY A 452 23.22 -31.46 -18.79
C GLY A 452 22.35 -31.43 -17.52
N ARG A 453 22.97 -31.40 -16.34
CA ARG A 453 22.27 -31.45 -15.03
C ARG A 453 22.08 -30.03 -14.47
N PRO A 454 20.83 -29.55 -14.32
CA PRO A 454 20.55 -28.24 -13.71
C PRO A 454 20.94 -28.19 -12.22
N PRO A 455 21.02 -26.99 -11.60
CA PRO A 455 21.11 -26.88 -10.15
C PRO A 455 19.92 -27.57 -9.48
N ARG A 456 20.19 -28.28 -8.38
CA ARG A 456 19.21 -29.16 -7.73
C ARG A 456 19.16 -28.97 -6.22
N LEU A 457 17.98 -29.22 -5.67
CA LEU A 457 17.80 -29.47 -4.24
C LEU A 457 17.14 -30.84 -4.04
N TYR A 458 17.75 -31.66 -3.19
CA TYR A 458 17.23 -32.93 -2.70
C TYR A 458 16.65 -32.71 -1.30
N ILE A 459 15.47 -33.26 -1.03
CA ILE A 459 14.88 -33.35 0.31
C ILE A 459 14.66 -34.83 0.60
N ASP A 460 15.46 -35.38 1.50
CA ASP A 460 15.48 -36.80 1.85
C ASP A 460 14.77 -37.02 3.17
N PHE A 461 13.76 -37.88 3.18
CA PHE A 461 13.01 -38.30 4.38
C PHE A 461 13.46 -39.69 4.81
N SER A 462 13.83 -39.84 6.09
CA SER A 462 14.39 -41.08 6.63
C SER A 462 13.36 -42.17 6.95
N ASP A 463 12.09 -41.78 7.09
CA ASP A 463 10.98 -42.66 7.53
C ASP A 463 9.66 -42.15 6.92
N ALA A 464 9.59 -42.16 5.59
CA ALA A 464 8.41 -41.78 4.83
C ALA A 464 8.30 -42.51 3.49
N LEU A 465 7.06 -42.79 3.08
CA LEU A 465 6.68 -43.35 1.77
C LEU A 465 5.74 -42.36 1.05
N PRO A 466 5.77 -42.25 -0.29
CA PRO A 466 4.84 -41.42 -1.03
C PRO A 466 3.42 -42.02 -1.05
N ASP A 467 2.41 -41.16 -1.01
CA ASP A 467 1.02 -41.48 -1.33
C ASP A 467 0.86 -41.74 -2.84
N ASP A 468 -0.12 -42.55 -3.25
CA ASP A 468 -0.42 -42.84 -4.65
C ASP A 468 -0.76 -41.56 -5.46
N ALA A 469 -1.23 -40.51 -4.77
CA ALA A 469 -1.48 -39.20 -5.35
C ALA A 469 -0.20 -38.42 -5.76
N VAL A 470 0.99 -38.80 -5.26
CA VAL A 470 2.25 -38.09 -5.50
C VAL A 470 2.89 -38.54 -6.81
N LYS A 471 2.57 -37.82 -7.89
CA LYS A 471 3.05 -38.12 -9.24
C LYS A 471 4.60 -38.16 -9.30
N PRO A 472 5.21 -39.21 -9.90
CA PRO A 472 6.66 -39.42 -9.89
C PRO A 472 7.48 -38.40 -10.72
N GLY A 473 6.84 -37.47 -11.44
CA GLY A 473 7.57 -36.43 -12.16
C GLY A 473 6.68 -35.39 -12.84
N ALA A 474 6.67 -34.17 -12.33
CA ALA A 474 6.06 -33.01 -12.97
C ALA A 474 7.13 -32.11 -13.60
N LYS A 475 6.95 -31.73 -14.88
CA LYS A 475 7.73 -30.67 -15.54
C LYS A 475 7.03 -29.33 -15.34
N VAL A 476 7.81 -28.27 -15.14
CA VAL A 476 7.31 -26.90 -14.93
C VAL A 476 7.91 -26.01 -16.02
N SER A 477 7.05 -25.52 -16.92
CA SER A 477 7.46 -24.68 -18.05
C SER A 477 7.52 -23.21 -17.63
N GLY A 478 8.48 -22.46 -18.17
CA GLY A 478 8.54 -21.00 -18.03
C GLY A 478 9.03 -20.46 -16.68
N ALA A 479 9.06 -21.23 -15.60
CA ALA A 479 9.43 -20.77 -14.25
C ALA A 479 10.87 -21.13 -13.80
N LEU A 480 11.25 -20.71 -12.59
CA LEU A 480 12.54 -20.94 -11.95
C LEU A 480 12.72 -22.40 -11.55
N LEU A 481 11.69 -22.97 -10.91
CA LEU A 481 11.55 -24.42 -10.74
C LEU A 481 11.20 -25.00 -12.12
N THR A 482 11.92 -26.03 -12.56
CA THR A 482 11.73 -26.68 -13.87
C THR A 482 11.23 -28.11 -13.78
N ARG A 483 11.46 -28.79 -12.65
CA ARG A 483 10.98 -30.15 -12.43
C ARG A 483 10.85 -30.49 -10.95
N VAL A 484 9.81 -31.24 -10.63
CA VAL A 484 9.60 -31.90 -9.32
C VAL A 484 9.49 -33.40 -9.58
N ARG A 485 10.18 -34.23 -8.79
CA ARG A 485 10.03 -35.69 -8.81
C ARG A 485 10.19 -36.26 -7.40
N SER A 486 9.58 -37.40 -7.15
CA SER A 486 9.80 -38.24 -5.96
C SER A 486 10.45 -39.56 -6.39
N ASP A 487 11.31 -40.09 -5.53
CA ASP A 487 12.03 -41.35 -5.72
C ASP A 487 12.16 -42.07 -4.37
N GLN A 488 12.37 -43.38 -4.36
CA GLN A 488 12.58 -44.19 -3.15
C GLN A 488 13.97 -44.86 -3.23
N PRO A 489 15.05 -44.18 -2.79
CA PRO A 489 16.41 -44.69 -2.94
C PRO A 489 16.71 -45.94 -2.08
N SER A 490 15.89 -46.20 -1.05
CA SER A 490 15.94 -47.39 -0.21
C SER A 490 14.59 -47.59 0.51
N SER A 491 14.31 -48.80 0.98
CA SER A 491 13.04 -49.12 1.66
C SER A 491 12.80 -48.23 2.88
N GLY A 492 11.65 -47.55 2.93
CA GLY A 492 11.28 -46.59 3.99
C GLY A 492 11.80 -45.16 3.80
N HIS A 493 12.64 -44.91 2.80
CA HIS A 493 13.20 -43.60 2.50
C HIS A 493 12.54 -43.00 1.25
N THR A 494 12.12 -41.74 1.32
CA THR A 494 11.62 -40.98 0.16
C THR A 494 12.50 -39.77 -0.10
N ARG A 495 12.89 -39.57 -1.35
CA ARG A 495 13.69 -38.45 -1.84
C ARG A 495 12.86 -37.60 -2.80
N VAL A 496 12.57 -36.35 -2.43
CA VAL A 496 12.01 -35.35 -3.35
C VAL A 496 13.16 -34.60 -4.01
N ILE A 497 13.11 -34.46 -5.33
CA ILE A 497 14.16 -33.83 -6.12
C ILE A 497 13.57 -32.67 -6.93
N LEU A 498 14.15 -31.50 -6.75
CA LEU A 498 13.74 -30.24 -7.35
C LEU A 498 14.83 -29.75 -8.30
N ASP A 499 14.55 -29.67 -9.61
CA ASP A 499 15.44 -29.10 -10.62
C ASP A 499 15.08 -27.61 -10.83
N PHE A 500 16.07 -26.73 -10.97
CA PHE A 500 15.87 -25.28 -11.16
C PHE A 500 16.62 -24.73 -12.39
N LYS A 501 16.23 -23.57 -12.93
CA LYS A 501 17.03 -22.82 -13.92
C LYS A 501 18.25 -22.19 -13.26
N ALA A 502 18.05 -21.62 -12.08
CA ALA A 502 19.06 -21.01 -11.23
C ALA A 502 18.67 -21.24 -9.77
N LEU A 503 19.65 -21.34 -8.88
CA LEU A 503 19.44 -21.44 -7.43
C LEU A 503 20.59 -20.69 -6.78
N ARG A 504 20.31 -19.48 -6.28
CA ARG A 504 21.31 -18.57 -5.70
C ARG A 504 21.16 -18.42 -4.19
N ARG A 505 19.92 -18.47 -3.72
CA ARG A 505 19.52 -18.44 -2.31
C ARG A 505 18.42 -19.48 -2.13
N TYR A 506 18.41 -20.19 -1.02
CA TYR A 506 17.30 -21.05 -0.65
C TYR A 506 17.06 -21.05 0.85
N LYS A 507 15.91 -21.57 1.29
CA LYS A 507 15.55 -21.69 2.70
C LYS A 507 14.65 -22.91 2.84
N VAL A 508 14.91 -23.75 3.84
CA VAL A 508 14.05 -24.92 4.12
C VAL A 508 13.57 -24.85 5.56
N GLN A 509 12.27 -24.94 5.77
CA GLN A 509 11.66 -24.88 7.10
C GLN A 509 10.61 -25.98 7.26
N ALA A 510 10.63 -26.67 8.40
CA ALA A 510 9.50 -27.49 8.83
C ALA A 510 8.42 -26.60 9.45
N VAL A 511 7.17 -26.81 9.03
CA VAL A 511 5.96 -26.26 9.63
C VAL A 511 5.21 -27.44 10.26
N ARG A 512 4.77 -27.30 11.51
CA ARG A 512 4.01 -28.35 12.22
C ARG A 512 2.51 -28.02 12.17
N ASN A 513 1.69 -29.06 12.03
CA ASN A 513 0.21 -29.04 12.03
C ASN A 513 -0.44 -28.27 10.85
N PRO A 514 -0.64 -28.90 9.67
CA PRO A 514 -0.14 -30.22 9.26
C PRO A 514 1.40 -30.21 9.09
N TYR A 515 2.05 -31.37 9.21
CA TYR A 515 3.51 -31.41 9.06
C TYR A 515 3.91 -31.20 7.61
N ARG A 516 4.64 -30.12 7.34
CA ARG A 516 5.05 -29.69 6.00
C ARG A 516 6.51 -29.28 5.99
N VAL A 517 7.24 -29.62 4.92
CA VAL A 517 8.55 -29.06 4.62
C VAL A 517 8.38 -28.03 3.52
N VAL A 518 8.64 -26.76 3.84
CA VAL A 518 8.55 -25.63 2.91
C VAL A 518 9.95 -25.25 2.45
N ILE A 519 10.14 -25.21 1.14
CA ILE A 519 11.36 -24.79 0.46
C ILE A 519 11.07 -23.48 -0.26
N GLU A 520 11.82 -22.42 0.05
CA GLU A 520 11.86 -21.19 -0.74
C GLU A 520 13.18 -21.13 -1.51
N VAL A 521 13.14 -20.63 -2.76
CA VAL A 521 14.31 -20.48 -3.63
C VAL A 521 14.26 -19.15 -4.36
N GLY A 522 15.39 -18.44 -4.40
CA GLY A 522 15.60 -17.24 -5.20
C GLY A 522 16.69 -17.43 -6.27
N ALA A 523 16.43 -16.90 -7.47
CA ALA A 523 17.39 -16.86 -8.59
C ALA A 523 18.52 -15.85 -8.36
N THR A 524 18.31 -14.85 -7.50
CA THR A 524 19.27 -13.79 -7.15
C THR A 524 19.34 -13.60 -5.63
N ASP A 525 20.41 -12.93 -5.14
CA ASP A 525 20.50 -12.52 -3.74
C ASP A 525 19.35 -11.59 -3.30
N ALA A 526 18.76 -10.82 -4.24
CA ALA A 526 17.64 -9.91 -3.96
C ALA A 526 16.26 -10.59 -3.96
N ALA A 527 16.11 -11.72 -4.67
CA ALA A 527 14.84 -12.45 -4.76
C ALA A 527 14.49 -13.25 -3.49
N LEU A 528 15.52 -13.60 -2.70
CA LEU A 528 15.36 -14.22 -1.37
C LEU A 528 16.50 -13.76 -0.44
N PRO A 529 16.44 -12.52 0.10
CA PRO A 529 17.52 -11.95 0.91
C PRO A 529 17.86 -12.78 2.16
N ASP A 530 16.82 -13.31 2.82
CA ASP A 530 16.92 -14.11 4.05
C ASP A 530 17.21 -15.60 3.78
N GLY A 531 17.52 -15.98 2.54
CA GLY A 531 17.92 -17.35 2.20
C GLY A 531 19.39 -17.63 2.53
N GLN A 532 19.73 -18.88 2.85
CA GLN A 532 21.11 -19.33 2.88
C GLN A 532 21.64 -19.52 1.45
N ARG A 533 22.96 -19.44 1.25
CA ARG A 533 23.54 -19.76 -0.05
C ARG A 533 23.84 -21.26 -0.18
N PRO A 534 24.01 -21.78 -1.41
CA PRO A 534 24.32 -23.19 -1.64
C PRO A 534 25.72 -23.64 -1.16
N ASP A 535 26.65 -22.71 -0.95
CA ASP A 535 27.97 -22.94 -0.36
C ASP A 535 27.93 -23.01 1.18
N ASP A 536 26.94 -22.39 1.83
CA ASP A 536 26.70 -22.49 3.29
C ASP A 536 26.14 -23.87 3.73
N SER A 537 25.82 -24.77 2.81
CA SER A 537 25.03 -25.99 3.09
C SER A 537 25.84 -27.12 3.75
N ARG A 538 26.26 -26.92 5.01
CA ARG A 538 26.70 -27.99 5.93
C ARG A 538 25.88 -28.13 7.21
N VAL A 539 24.81 -27.34 7.36
CA VAL A 539 23.92 -27.42 8.52
C VAL A 539 22.91 -28.55 8.35
N SER A 540 23.22 -29.72 8.92
CA SER A 540 22.16 -30.60 9.42
C SER A 540 21.65 -30.01 10.73
N VAL A 541 20.36 -29.68 10.82
CA VAL A 541 19.72 -29.29 12.09
C VAL A 541 19.63 -30.54 12.96
N PRO A 542 20.32 -30.63 14.12
CA PRO A 542 20.15 -31.75 15.03
C PRO A 542 18.88 -31.53 15.85
N VAL A 543 18.08 -32.59 16.00
CA VAL A 543 17.06 -32.63 17.06
C VAL A 543 17.81 -32.71 18.39
N ARG A 544 17.52 -31.81 19.34
CA ARG A 544 17.92 -32.00 20.74
C ARG A 544 17.04 -33.11 21.32
N GLU A 545 17.62 -34.28 21.54
CA GLU A 545 17.03 -35.27 22.44
C GLU A 545 16.95 -34.67 23.85
N ALA A 546 15.82 -34.86 24.51
CA ALA A 546 15.68 -34.71 25.96
C ALA A 546 15.55 -36.12 26.55
N ASP A 547 16.30 -36.39 27.61
CA ASP A 547 16.53 -37.73 28.12
C ASP A 547 15.27 -38.46 28.60
N LYS A 548 15.30 -39.79 28.49
CA LYS A 548 14.33 -40.69 29.12
C LYS A 548 14.74 -40.99 30.56
N ALA A 549 13.84 -40.73 31.50
CA ALA A 549 13.76 -41.45 32.77
C ALA A 549 12.31 -41.88 33.05
N THR A 550 12.15 -43.01 33.73
CA THR A 550 10.90 -43.78 33.90
C THR A 550 9.98 -43.23 35.01
N PRO A 551 8.71 -43.69 35.11
CA PRO A 551 7.64 -42.87 35.66
C PRO A 551 7.46 -42.95 37.18
N SER A 552 7.12 -41.82 37.78
CA SER A 552 6.36 -41.76 39.03
C SER A 552 5.36 -40.59 38.95
N VAL A 553 4.10 -40.89 39.29
CA VAL A 553 2.89 -40.02 39.35
C VAL A 553 3.13 -38.52 39.12
N PRO A 554 2.60 -37.91 38.03
CA PRO A 554 2.74 -36.48 37.81
C PRO A 554 1.86 -35.69 38.81
N PRO A 555 2.44 -34.73 39.57
CA PRO A 555 1.64 -33.75 40.29
C PRO A 555 0.93 -32.81 39.31
N LYS A 556 -0.04 -32.05 39.83
CA LYS A 556 -0.87 -31.04 39.14
C LYS A 556 -0.11 -29.94 38.35
N ASP A 557 1.21 -29.92 38.48
CA ASP A 557 2.17 -28.90 38.04
C ASP A 557 2.68 -29.15 36.59
N LEU A 558 2.64 -30.39 36.11
CA LEU A 558 3.22 -30.76 34.81
C LEU A 558 2.55 -30.02 33.62
N VAL A 559 1.26 -29.70 33.73
CA VAL A 559 0.50 -28.97 32.70
C VAL A 559 0.97 -27.53 32.55
N GLU A 560 1.33 -26.91 33.68
CA GLU A 560 1.79 -25.52 33.77
C GLU A 560 3.26 -25.42 33.32
N GLN A 561 4.08 -26.41 33.71
CA GLN A 561 5.47 -26.54 33.25
C GLN A 561 5.61 -26.88 31.75
N LEU A 562 4.65 -27.59 31.16
CA LEU A 562 4.61 -27.91 29.72
C LEU A 562 4.00 -26.78 28.85
N GLY A 563 3.52 -25.68 29.44
CA GLY A 563 2.97 -24.54 28.70
C GLY A 563 1.66 -24.83 27.97
N LEU A 564 0.86 -25.81 28.40
CA LEU A 564 -0.40 -26.22 27.76
C LEU A 564 -1.61 -25.40 28.24
N THR A 565 -1.40 -24.14 28.63
CA THR A 565 -2.39 -23.27 29.26
C THR A 565 -2.25 -21.84 28.76
N VAL A 566 -3.32 -21.04 28.80
CA VAL A 566 -3.26 -19.61 28.42
C VAL A 566 -2.64 -18.83 29.58
N HIS A 567 -1.44 -18.28 29.39
CA HIS A 567 -0.80 -17.39 30.35
C HIS A 567 -0.76 -15.94 29.84
N THR A 568 -0.43 -15.75 28.56
CA THR A 568 -0.26 -14.44 27.91
C THR A 568 -1.42 -14.17 26.94
N VAL A 569 -2.24 -13.17 27.25
CA VAL A 569 -3.30 -12.69 26.35
C VAL A 569 -2.83 -11.40 25.69
N LEU A 570 -2.84 -11.38 24.35
CA LEU A 570 -2.70 -10.13 23.62
C LEU A 570 -4.09 -9.59 23.28
N ILE A 571 -4.37 -8.38 23.74
CA ILE A 571 -5.63 -7.67 23.49
C ILE A 571 -5.39 -6.64 22.39
N ASP A 572 -6.14 -6.75 21.31
CA ASP A 572 -6.13 -5.82 20.20
C ASP A 572 -7.29 -4.82 20.32
N ALA A 573 -6.96 -3.53 20.36
CA ALA A 573 -7.97 -2.47 20.31
C ALA A 573 -8.18 -2.07 18.85
N GLY A 574 -9.35 -2.39 18.28
CA GLY A 574 -9.69 -2.09 16.88
C GLY A 574 -9.42 -0.63 16.49
N HIS A 575 -9.04 -0.39 15.23
CA HIS A 575 -8.77 0.94 14.66
C HIS A 575 -7.66 1.71 15.42
N GLY A 576 -7.70 3.04 15.44
CA GLY A 576 -6.76 3.92 16.13
C GLY A 576 -6.11 4.96 15.20
N GLY A 577 -5.72 6.11 15.74
CA GLY A 577 -5.08 7.18 14.95
C GLY A 577 -5.99 7.66 13.82
N LYS A 578 -5.42 7.79 12.61
CA LYS A 578 -6.16 8.14 11.38
C LYS A 578 -7.38 7.28 11.04
N ASP A 579 -7.53 6.11 11.64
CA ASP A 579 -8.72 5.28 11.51
C ASP A 579 -9.64 5.43 12.75
N PRO A 580 -10.82 6.09 12.62
CA PRO A 580 -11.79 6.20 13.71
C PRO A 580 -12.61 4.92 13.92
N GLY A 581 -12.63 3.99 12.96
CA GLY A 581 -13.59 2.89 12.91
C GLY A 581 -15.03 3.35 12.66
N ALA A 582 -15.98 2.57 13.16
CA ALA A 582 -17.40 2.88 13.17
C ALA A 582 -17.72 4.10 14.05
N MET A 583 -18.76 4.83 13.65
CA MET A 583 -19.23 6.02 14.36
C MET A 583 -20.75 6.06 14.34
N GLY A 584 -21.36 6.43 15.46
CA GLY A 584 -22.81 6.55 15.57
C GLY A 584 -23.24 6.97 16.97
N ASN A 585 -24.30 7.76 17.08
CA ASN A 585 -24.93 8.13 18.35
C ASN A 585 -23.93 8.67 19.43
N GLY A 586 -22.91 9.41 19.01
CA GLY A 586 -21.87 9.97 19.88
C GLY A 586 -20.71 9.04 20.24
N ILE A 587 -20.67 7.82 19.70
CA ILE A 587 -19.55 6.88 19.86
C ILE A 587 -18.60 7.00 18.67
N VAL A 588 -17.29 6.99 18.96
CA VAL A 588 -16.21 6.74 18.00
C VAL A 588 -15.52 5.44 18.41
N GLU A 589 -15.50 4.45 17.52
CA GLU A 589 -15.06 3.08 17.83
C GLU A 589 -13.63 3.03 18.39
N ARG A 590 -12.65 3.69 17.75
CA ARG A 590 -11.24 3.67 18.21
C ARG A 590 -11.05 4.06 19.69
N ASN A 591 -11.93 4.92 20.22
CA ASN A 591 -11.86 5.42 21.60
C ASN A 591 -12.49 4.40 22.55
N LEU A 592 -13.64 3.85 22.18
CA LEU A 592 -14.35 2.85 22.96
C LEU A 592 -13.61 1.51 23.01
N THR A 593 -13.00 1.05 21.90
CA THR A 593 -12.20 -0.18 21.87
C THR A 593 -10.94 -0.06 22.72
N LEU A 594 -10.28 1.12 22.73
CA LEU A 594 -9.12 1.38 23.61
C LEU A 594 -9.52 1.36 25.10
N LYS A 595 -10.64 2.01 25.44
CA LYS A 595 -11.21 2.00 26.79
C LYS A 595 -11.51 0.57 27.23
N MET A 596 -12.18 -0.21 26.38
CA MET A 596 -12.53 -1.60 26.67
C MET A 596 -11.33 -2.54 26.72
N ALA A 597 -10.30 -2.36 25.89
CA ALA A 597 -9.07 -3.15 25.93
C ALA A 597 -8.35 -2.98 27.27
N ARG A 598 -8.17 -1.73 27.73
CA ARG A 598 -7.63 -1.43 29.07
C ARG A 598 -8.47 -2.08 30.15
N MET A 599 -9.80 -1.90 30.08
CA MET A 599 -10.72 -2.47 31.05
C MET A 599 -10.62 -4.00 31.14
N VAL A 600 -10.72 -4.74 30.03
CA VAL A 600 -10.60 -6.21 29.99
C VAL A 600 -9.22 -6.65 30.48
N GLY A 601 -8.15 -5.98 30.05
CA GLY A 601 -6.78 -6.29 30.46
C GLY A 601 -6.55 -6.18 31.96
N ASP A 602 -7.16 -5.20 32.63
CA ASP A 602 -7.04 -5.07 34.08
C ASP A 602 -7.79 -6.16 34.85
N ARG A 603 -8.89 -6.73 34.30
CA ARG A 603 -9.54 -7.92 34.87
C ARG A 603 -8.64 -9.14 34.70
N LEU A 604 -8.10 -9.35 33.50
CA LEU A 604 -7.23 -10.48 33.19
C LEU A 604 -5.95 -10.46 34.05
N ARG A 605 -5.33 -9.30 34.27
CA ARG A 605 -4.21 -9.15 35.22
C ARG A 605 -4.59 -9.58 36.64
N ARG A 606 -5.75 -9.15 37.15
CA ARG A 606 -6.27 -9.59 38.47
C ARG A 606 -6.57 -11.10 38.53
N MET A 607 -6.81 -11.73 37.39
CA MET A 607 -7.02 -13.19 37.24
C MET A 607 -5.71 -13.96 36.96
N GLY A 608 -4.54 -13.32 37.06
CA GLY A 608 -3.24 -13.98 36.91
C GLY A 608 -2.79 -14.20 35.46
N PHE A 609 -3.28 -13.40 34.51
CA PHE A 609 -2.79 -13.40 33.13
C PHE A 609 -1.76 -12.30 32.89
N SER A 610 -0.74 -12.62 32.10
CA SER A 610 0.10 -11.61 31.44
C SER A 610 -0.69 -10.96 30.29
N VAL A 611 -0.72 -9.62 30.24
CA VAL A 611 -1.53 -8.89 29.24
C VAL A 611 -0.68 -7.91 28.44
N ILE A 612 -0.71 -8.09 27.12
CA ILE A 612 -0.04 -7.27 26.10
C ILE A 612 -1.11 -6.57 25.26
N TYR A 613 -0.84 -5.38 24.75
CA TYR A 613 -1.74 -4.64 23.86
C TYR A 613 -1.12 -4.44 22.47
N THR A 614 -1.91 -4.45 21.39
CA THR A 614 -1.44 -3.93 20.08
C THR A 614 -1.20 -2.41 20.13
N ARG A 615 -2.09 -1.70 20.83
CA ARG A 615 -1.95 -0.28 21.19
C ARG A 615 -2.49 -0.02 22.59
N ASP A 616 -1.75 0.74 23.37
CA ASP A 616 -2.11 1.19 24.72
C ASP A 616 -2.58 2.66 24.76
N ARG A 617 -2.56 3.33 23.60
CA ARG A 617 -2.92 4.73 23.35
C ARG A 617 -3.66 4.84 22.01
N ASP A 618 -4.08 6.04 21.64
CA ASP A 618 -4.61 6.27 20.30
C ASP A 618 -3.45 6.43 19.30
N VAL A 619 -3.29 5.43 18.44
CA VAL A 619 -2.30 5.31 17.35
C VAL A 619 -2.82 4.29 16.35
N PHE A 620 -2.51 4.45 15.06
CA PHE A 620 -2.87 3.49 14.04
C PHE A 620 -1.93 2.28 14.05
N VAL A 621 -2.51 1.08 14.03
CA VAL A 621 -1.77 -0.18 13.87
C VAL A 621 -2.31 -0.92 12.63
N PRO A 622 -1.51 -1.09 11.57
CA PRO A 622 -1.93 -1.81 10.38
C PRO A 622 -2.32 -3.27 10.68
N LEU A 623 -3.33 -3.79 9.98
CA LEU A 623 -3.94 -5.09 10.29
C LEU A 623 -2.94 -6.26 10.28
N ASP A 624 -1.99 -6.28 9.33
CA ASP A 624 -0.95 -7.30 9.24
C ASP A 624 0.05 -7.26 10.41
N LYS A 625 0.22 -6.10 11.05
CA LYS A 625 1.11 -5.94 12.20
C LYS A 625 0.50 -6.45 13.50
N ARG A 626 -0.83 -6.45 13.63
CA ARG A 626 -1.54 -6.85 14.87
C ARG A 626 -1.24 -8.31 15.23
N THR A 627 -1.42 -9.25 14.31
CA THR A 627 -1.11 -10.67 14.54
C THR A 627 0.38 -10.98 14.45
N ALA A 628 1.15 -10.28 13.60
CA ALA A 628 2.60 -10.41 13.57
C ALA A 628 3.25 -10.05 14.93
N TYR A 629 2.75 -9.02 15.59
CA TYR A 629 3.17 -8.63 16.94
C TYR A 629 2.76 -9.66 18.00
N ALA A 630 1.55 -10.24 17.92
CA ALA A 630 1.13 -11.35 18.78
C ALA A 630 2.01 -12.59 18.63
N ASN A 631 2.42 -12.90 17.40
CA ASN A 631 3.32 -14.01 17.09
C ASN A 631 4.74 -13.77 17.63
N ASP A 632 5.29 -12.55 17.46
CA ASP A 632 6.59 -12.15 18.01
C ASP A 632 6.62 -12.24 19.55
N LYS A 633 5.56 -11.76 20.19
CA LYS A 633 5.38 -11.81 21.65
C LYS A 633 4.96 -13.18 22.19
N LYS A 634 4.80 -14.19 21.32
CA LYS A 634 4.38 -15.55 21.68
C LYS A 634 3.12 -15.56 22.56
N ALA A 635 2.13 -14.74 22.23
CA ALA A 635 0.88 -14.70 22.97
C ALA A 635 0.12 -16.03 22.82
N ASP A 636 -0.48 -16.51 23.90
CA ASP A 636 -1.22 -17.78 23.94
C ASP A 636 -2.67 -17.60 23.46
N LEU A 637 -3.17 -16.37 23.42
CA LEU A 637 -4.50 -16.01 22.95
C LEU A 637 -4.50 -14.57 22.39
N PHE A 638 -5.21 -14.37 21.27
CA PHE A 638 -5.43 -13.06 20.65
C PHE A 638 -6.90 -12.65 20.75
N LEU A 639 -7.17 -11.50 21.35
CA LEU A 639 -8.52 -10.99 21.61
C LEU A 639 -8.66 -9.59 21.00
N SER A 640 -9.27 -9.47 19.82
CA SER A 640 -9.57 -8.18 19.20
C SER A 640 -10.94 -7.67 19.64
N LEU A 641 -11.05 -6.37 19.93
CA LEU A 641 -12.26 -5.71 20.41
C LEU A 641 -12.69 -4.61 19.42
N HIS A 642 -13.95 -4.68 18.99
CA HIS A 642 -14.57 -3.84 17.96
C HIS A 642 -15.99 -3.41 18.36
N VAL A 643 -16.59 -2.49 17.61
CA VAL A 643 -17.94 -1.96 17.81
C VAL A 643 -18.67 -1.94 16.46
N ASN A 644 -19.83 -2.58 16.41
CA ASN A 644 -20.50 -2.85 15.15
C ASN A 644 -21.31 -1.64 14.66
N ALA A 645 -21.69 -1.65 13.39
CA ALA A 645 -22.49 -0.62 12.74
C ALA A 645 -23.33 -1.22 11.62
N ASN A 646 -24.56 -0.72 11.48
CA ASN A 646 -25.50 -1.14 10.46
C ASN A 646 -26.30 0.07 9.94
N ASN A 647 -26.66 0.03 8.65
CA ASN A 647 -27.51 1.05 8.02
C ASN A 647 -28.94 1.03 8.59
N ASP A 648 -29.41 -0.13 9.07
CA ASP A 648 -30.64 -0.23 9.84
C ASP A 648 -30.34 -0.02 11.33
N PRO A 649 -30.77 1.11 11.95
CA PRO A 649 -30.49 1.43 13.34
C PRO A 649 -31.22 0.52 14.33
N ARG A 650 -32.15 -0.34 13.88
CA ARG A 650 -32.87 -1.30 14.73
C ARG A 650 -32.03 -2.54 15.05
N ILE A 651 -31.02 -2.83 14.23
CA ILE A 651 -30.13 -3.98 14.44
C ILE A 651 -29.27 -3.72 15.68
N CYS A 652 -29.22 -4.70 16.57
CA CYS A 652 -28.48 -4.67 17.83
C CYS A 652 -27.94 -6.07 18.17
N GLY A 653 -27.08 -6.15 19.19
CA GLY A 653 -26.66 -7.39 19.82
C GLY A 653 -25.14 -7.58 19.90
N PHE A 654 -24.75 -8.47 20.79
CA PHE A 654 -23.38 -8.87 21.06
C PHE A 654 -23.03 -10.13 20.25
N GLU A 655 -21.90 -10.14 19.56
CA GLU A 655 -21.45 -11.26 18.72
C GLU A 655 -19.93 -11.42 18.74
N THR A 656 -19.48 -12.67 18.75
CA THR A 656 -18.05 -13.03 18.79
C THR A 656 -17.68 -13.83 17.56
N TYR A 657 -16.61 -13.43 16.89
CA TYR A 657 -16.16 -13.99 15.62
C TYR A 657 -14.84 -14.74 15.75
N TYR A 658 -14.70 -15.82 14.98
CA TYR A 658 -13.43 -16.48 14.69
C TYR A 658 -13.16 -16.52 13.18
N LEU A 659 -11.90 -16.79 12.81
CA LEU A 659 -11.49 -16.85 11.41
C LEU A 659 -12.00 -18.13 10.72
N ASP A 660 -12.91 -17.97 9.77
CA ASP A 660 -13.41 -18.98 8.84
C ASP A 660 -13.98 -18.27 7.59
N LEU A 661 -14.53 -19.01 6.63
CA LEU A 661 -15.39 -18.42 5.61
C LEU A 661 -16.67 -17.86 6.25
N ALA A 662 -17.17 -16.76 5.67
CA ALA A 662 -18.43 -16.14 6.09
C ALA A 662 -19.62 -17.05 5.71
N ARG A 663 -20.51 -17.29 6.67
CA ARG A 663 -21.71 -18.13 6.48
C ARG A 663 -23.01 -17.34 6.34
N THR A 664 -22.96 -16.01 6.51
CA THR A 664 -24.12 -15.10 6.43
C THR A 664 -23.71 -13.76 5.84
N ASP A 665 -24.64 -13.08 5.17
CA ASP A 665 -24.41 -11.74 4.60
C ASP A 665 -24.07 -10.68 5.65
N SER A 666 -24.54 -10.86 6.89
CA SER A 666 -24.14 -10.02 8.03
C SER A 666 -22.65 -10.19 8.33
N ALA A 667 -22.17 -11.43 8.45
CA ALA A 667 -20.75 -11.73 8.70
C ALA A 667 -19.87 -11.24 7.53
N THR A 668 -20.31 -11.43 6.28
CA THR A 668 -19.62 -10.92 5.08
C THR A 668 -19.47 -9.40 5.12
N ARG A 669 -20.55 -8.67 5.47
CA ARG A 669 -20.54 -7.21 5.54
C ARG A 669 -19.62 -6.68 6.65
N VAL A 670 -19.64 -7.30 7.83
CA VAL A 670 -18.75 -6.91 8.95
C VAL A 670 -17.30 -7.16 8.56
N ALA A 671 -16.95 -8.35 8.04
CA ALA A 671 -15.60 -8.63 7.57
C ALA A 671 -15.15 -7.68 6.44
N ALA A 672 -16.02 -7.32 5.50
CA ALA A 672 -15.71 -6.34 4.46
C ALA A 672 -15.43 -4.94 5.04
N ARG A 673 -16.16 -4.50 6.07
CA ARG A 673 -15.92 -3.23 6.78
C ARG A 673 -14.56 -3.22 7.47
N GLU A 674 -14.27 -4.24 8.27
CA GLU A 674 -13.01 -4.33 9.02
C GLU A 674 -11.79 -4.51 8.12
N ASN A 675 -11.95 -5.23 7.01
CA ASN A 675 -10.86 -5.43 6.04
C ASN A 675 -10.61 -4.19 5.16
N ALA A 676 -11.56 -3.25 5.03
CA ALA A 676 -11.45 -2.07 4.16
C ALA A 676 -10.35 -1.07 4.59
N VAL A 677 -9.79 -1.23 5.79
CA VAL A 677 -8.63 -0.49 6.30
C VAL A 677 -7.31 -0.97 5.65
N SER A 678 -7.34 -2.06 4.88
CA SER A 678 -6.18 -2.66 4.20
C SER A 678 -6.04 -2.17 2.75
N GLU A 679 -4.81 -1.88 2.32
CA GLU A 679 -4.48 -1.46 0.94
C GLU A 679 -4.55 -2.60 -0.11
N LYS A 680 -5.09 -3.78 0.22
CA LYS A 680 -5.10 -4.98 -0.64
C LYS A 680 -6.46 -5.22 -1.29
N SER A 681 -6.46 -5.64 -2.56
CA SER A 681 -7.68 -5.86 -3.36
C SER A 681 -8.57 -6.99 -2.84
N LEU A 682 -9.89 -6.79 -2.90
CA LEU A 682 -10.93 -7.78 -2.58
C LEU A 682 -10.87 -9.08 -3.41
N SER A 683 -10.20 -9.07 -4.57
CA SER A 683 -9.94 -10.28 -5.36
C SER A 683 -8.74 -11.08 -4.83
N ASP A 684 -7.68 -10.39 -4.39
CA ASP A 684 -6.49 -11.04 -3.83
C ASP A 684 -6.82 -11.64 -2.45
N LEU A 685 -7.59 -10.87 -1.65
CA LEU A 685 -8.33 -11.29 -0.45
C LEU A 685 -8.77 -12.76 -0.51
N GLN A 686 -9.66 -13.08 -1.46
CA GLN A 686 -10.49 -14.28 -1.40
C GLN A 686 -9.73 -15.55 -1.82
N PHE A 687 -8.67 -15.40 -2.63
CA PHE A 687 -7.77 -16.49 -3.01
C PHE A 687 -6.61 -16.67 -2.00
N ILE A 688 -6.20 -15.61 -1.30
CA ILE A 688 -5.25 -15.69 -0.18
C ILE A 688 -5.89 -16.37 1.04
N LEU A 689 -7.17 -16.09 1.30
CA LEU A 689 -7.90 -16.58 2.48
C LEU A 689 -7.93 -18.10 2.60
N THR A 690 -8.19 -18.83 1.51
CA THR A 690 -8.27 -20.31 1.53
C THR A 690 -6.94 -20.98 1.87
N ASP A 691 -5.80 -20.45 1.42
CA ASP A 691 -4.46 -20.96 1.76
C ASP A 691 -4.01 -20.52 3.16
N LEU A 692 -4.39 -19.31 3.58
CA LEU A 692 -3.93 -18.72 4.84
C LEU A 692 -4.73 -19.20 6.07
N MET A 693 -6.02 -19.52 5.88
CA MET A 693 -6.88 -20.12 6.90
C MET A 693 -6.40 -21.51 7.35
N LEU A 694 -5.54 -22.19 6.58
CA LEU A 694 -4.99 -23.51 6.93
C LEU A 694 -4.09 -23.50 8.19
N ASN A 695 -3.59 -22.32 8.60
CA ASN A 695 -2.81 -22.15 9.83
C ASN A 695 -3.65 -21.59 10.99
N ALA A 696 -4.94 -21.31 10.77
CA ALA A 696 -5.80 -20.75 11.80
C ALA A 696 -6.08 -21.80 12.88
N LYS A 697 -6.05 -21.36 14.14
CA LYS A 697 -6.44 -22.16 15.31
C LYS A 697 -7.96 -22.29 15.43
N THR A 698 -8.65 -22.60 14.32
CA THR A 698 -10.09 -22.37 14.13
C THR A 698 -10.97 -23.03 15.18
N GLN A 699 -10.69 -24.28 15.57
CA GLN A 699 -11.49 -24.96 16.60
C GLN A 699 -11.23 -24.36 17.99
N GLU A 700 -9.97 -24.09 18.33
CA GLU A 700 -9.64 -23.44 19.59
C GLU A 700 -10.16 -21.99 19.66
N SER A 701 -10.09 -21.22 18.57
CA SER A 701 -10.72 -19.91 18.43
C SER A 701 -12.23 -19.97 18.61
N ARG A 702 -12.90 -20.98 18.03
CA ARG A 702 -14.34 -21.20 18.19
C ARG A 702 -14.71 -21.53 19.63
N ASP A 703 -13.91 -22.35 20.32
CA ASP A 703 -14.08 -22.62 21.75
C ASP A 703 -13.94 -21.33 22.58
N VAL A 704 -12.88 -20.55 22.35
CA VAL A 704 -12.68 -19.23 23.00
C VAL A 704 -13.89 -18.32 22.75
N ALA A 705 -14.35 -18.24 21.51
CA ALA A 705 -15.47 -17.39 21.12
C ALA A 705 -16.75 -17.77 21.87
N ASN A 706 -17.06 -19.07 22.01
CA ASN A 706 -18.23 -19.52 22.79
C ASN A 706 -18.10 -19.13 24.27
N PHE A 707 -16.95 -19.37 24.90
CA PHE A 707 -16.77 -19.00 26.32
C PHE A 707 -16.85 -17.48 26.55
N VAL A 708 -16.34 -16.67 25.63
CA VAL A 708 -16.47 -15.20 25.68
C VAL A 708 -17.93 -14.78 25.49
N GLN A 709 -18.63 -15.33 24.49
CA GLN A 709 -20.05 -15.08 24.21
C GLN A 709 -20.93 -15.36 25.44
N ASP A 710 -20.87 -16.60 25.95
CA ASP A 710 -21.70 -17.06 27.07
C ASP A 710 -21.42 -16.27 28.36
N SER A 711 -20.14 -15.99 28.64
CA SER A 711 -19.74 -15.30 29.88
C SER A 711 -20.09 -13.81 29.84
N ALA A 712 -19.92 -13.15 28.70
CA ALA A 712 -20.35 -11.76 28.48
C ALA A 712 -21.85 -11.60 28.66
N LEU A 713 -22.66 -12.41 27.96
CA LEU A 713 -24.12 -12.38 28.06
C LEU A 713 -24.60 -12.77 29.46
N GLY A 714 -23.98 -13.79 30.07
CA GLY A 714 -24.29 -14.22 31.44
C GLY A 714 -23.95 -13.17 32.50
N ARG A 715 -22.95 -12.29 32.28
CA ARG A 715 -22.69 -11.13 33.13
C ARG A 715 -23.69 -10.01 32.89
N LEU A 716 -23.96 -9.64 31.64
CA LEU A 716 -24.92 -8.59 31.31
C LEU A 716 -26.32 -8.89 31.86
N ARG A 717 -26.82 -10.13 31.69
CA ARG A 717 -28.10 -10.59 32.25
C ARG A 717 -28.13 -10.48 33.78
N ARG A 718 -27.07 -10.91 34.48
CA ARG A 718 -26.95 -10.77 35.95
C ARG A 718 -26.84 -9.32 36.42
N GLY A 719 -26.26 -8.44 35.59
CA GLY A 719 -26.19 -7.00 35.84
C GLY A 719 -27.47 -6.23 35.50
N GLY A 720 -28.55 -6.91 35.07
CA GLY A 720 -29.81 -6.27 34.69
C GLY A 720 -29.79 -5.57 33.34
N PHE A 721 -28.76 -5.77 32.51
CA PHE A 721 -28.64 -5.13 31.20
C PHE A 721 -29.30 -5.97 30.10
N PRO A 722 -30.18 -5.36 29.26
CA PRO A 722 -30.66 -6.00 28.04
C PRO A 722 -29.48 -6.29 27.10
N ALA A 723 -29.34 -7.55 26.71
CA ALA A 723 -28.31 -8.03 25.80
C ALA A 723 -28.93 -8.99 24.78
N HIS A 724 -28.94 -8.60 23.51
CA HIS A 724 -29.36 -9.45 22.42
C HIS A 724 -28.18 -10.35 22.00
N ASP A 725 -28.44 -11.64 21.81
CA ASP A 725 -27.43 -12.64 21.53
C ASP A 725 -27.41 -12.95 20.03
N ASN A 726 -26.40 -12.42 19.33
CA ASN A 726 -26.20 -12.69 17.91
C ASN A 726 -25.34 -13.95 17.66
N GLY A 727 -24.90 -14.62 18.72
CA GLY A 727 -24.14 -15.86 18.72
C GLY A 727 -22.69 -15.74 18.30
N VAL A 728 -22.01 -16.90 18.28
CA VAL A 728 -20.67 -17.04 17.73
C VAL A 728 -20.73 -17.23 16.22
N ARG A 729 -19.92 -16.46 15.50
CA ARG A 729 -19.92 -16.37 14.04
C ARG A 729 -18.53 -16.58 13.47
N SER A 730 -18.46 -16.72 12.16
CA SER A 730 -17.26 -17.06 11.44
C SER A 730 -17.15 -16.18 10.20
N ALA A 731 -16.01 -15.52 10.00
CA ALA A 731 -15.82 -14.62 8.86
C ALA A 731 -14.32 -14.35 8.56
N PRO A 732 -13.99 -13.90 7.34
CA PRO A 732 -12.61 -13.78 6.85
C PRO A 732 -11.91 -12.50 7.32
N PHE A 733 -11.78 -12.31 8.63
CA PHE A 733 -11.17 -11.11 9.21
C PHE A 733 -9.65 -11.05 9.04
N TYR A 734 -9.17 -9.98 8.42
CA TYR A 734 -7.75 -9.68 8.25
C TYR A 734 -6.98 -9.52 9.55
N VAL A 735 -7.62 -8.99 10.60
CA VAL A 735 -7.01 -8.88 11.94
C VAL A 735 -6.85 -10.22 12.67
N LEU A 736 -7.48 -11.30 12.19
CA LEU A 736 -7.31 -12.66 12.72
C LEU A 736 -6.34 -13.50 11.87
N MET A 737 -5.99 -13.04 10.67
CA MET A 737 -5.14 -13.77 9.74
C MET A 737 -3.69 -13.88 10.22
N GLY A 738 -3.09 -15.06 10.02
CA GLY A 738 -1.69 -15.33 10.37
C GLY A 738 -1.41 -15.44 11.87
N ALA A 739 -2.41 -15.33 12.74
CA ALA A 739 -2.28 -15.64 14.16
C ALA A 739 -1.92 -17.13 14.36
N ARG A 740 -0.87 -17.41 15.13
CA ARG A 740 -0.43 -18.79 15.45
C ARG A 740 -1.06 -19.35 16.73
N MET A 741 -1.88 -18.55 17.39
CA MET A 741 -2.62 -18.83 18.61
C MET A 741 -4.13 -18.72 18.37
N PRO A 742 -4.99 -19.26 19.25
CA PRO A 742 -6.43 -19.01 19.23
C PRO A 742 -6.71 -17.50 19.19
N SER A 743 -7.49 -17.08 18.20
CA SER A 743 -7.76 -15.68 17.85
C SER A 743 -9.25 -15.44 17.63
N VAL A 744 -9.78 -14.41 18.29
CA VAL A 744 -11.19 -13.99 18.20
C VAL A 744 -11.32 -12.48 18.06
N LEU A 745 -12.42 -12.04 17.42
CA LEU A 745 -12.86 -10.65 17.36
C LEU A 745 -14.21 -10.53 18.06
N VAL A 746 -14.35 -9.58 18.98
CA VAL A 746 -15.58 -9.34 19.75
C VAL A 746 -16.22 -8.04 19.28
N GLU A 747 -17.44 -8.13 18.75
CA GLU A 747 -18.30 -6.98 18.46
C GLU A 747 -19.11 -6.65 19.71
N LEU A 748 -18.77 -5.54 20.38
CA LEU A 748 -19.29 -5.18 21.70
C LEU A 748 -20.78 -4.77 21.71
N GLY A 749 -21.36 -4.52 20.54
CA GLY A 749 -22.69 -3.96 20.30
C GLY A 749 -22.68 -2.99 19.11
N TYR A 750 -23.83 -2.50 18.67
CA TYR A 750 -23.95 -1.62 17.50
C TYR A 750 -23.97 -0.13 17.89
N CYS A 751 -22.96 0.65 17.50
CA CYS A 751 -22.93 2.11 17.74
C CYS A 751 -24.05 2.86 16.98
N THR A 752 -24.56 2.29 15.88
CA THR A 752 -25.67 2.86 15.09
C THR A 752 -27.03 2.64 15.75
N ASN A 753 -27.15 1.70 16.69
CA ASN A 753 -28.38 1.50 17.46
C ASN A 753 -28.42 2.47 18.65
N PRO A 754 -29.45 3.33 18.79
CA PRO A 754 -29.49 4.32 19.86
C PRO A 754 -29.50 3.73 21.27
N ASP A 755 -30.06 2.53 21.46
CA ASP A 755 -30.21 1.90 22.77
C ASP A 755 -28.92 1.20 23.20
N GLU A 756 -28.22 0.55 22.27
CA GLU A 756 -26.86 0.06 22.51
C GLU A 756 -25.86 1.19 22.66
N ALA A 757 -25.97 2.28 21.91
CA ALA A 757 -25.09 3.43 22.11
C ALA A 757 -25.23 4.04 23.52
N ARG A 758 -26.45 4.12 24.08
CA ARG A 758 -26.65 4.54 25.48
C ARG A 758 -26.02 3.55 26.48
N ARG A 759 -26.01 2.24 26.18
CA ARG A 759 -25.32 1.22 27.00
C ARG A 759 -23.80 1.30 26.87
N LEU A 760 -23.29 1.41 25.65
CA LEU A 760 -21.86 1.52 25.35
C LEU A 760 -21.22 2.81 25.88
N ASN A 761 -22.01 3.86 26.12
CA ASN A 761 -21.57 5.06 26.84
C ASN A 761 -21.67 4.96 28.39
N SER A 762 -22.16 3.84 28.95
CA SER A 762 -22.27 3.63 30.40
C SER A 762 -21.09 2.83 30.96
N ASP A 763 -20.32 3.44 31.87
CA ASP A 763 -19.20 2.79 32.55
C ASP A 763 -19.60 1.52 33.31
N GLN A 764 -20.83 1.46 33.84
CA GLN A 764 -21.35 0.28 34.54
C GLN A 764 -21.60 -0.89 33.58
N TYR A 765 -22.15 -0.60 32.39
CA TYR A 765 -22.34 -1.58 31.33
C TYR A 765 -21.00 -2.08 30.80
N LEU A 766 -20.09 -1.16 30.44
CA LEU A 766 -18.74 -1.49 29.98
C LEU A 766 -17.96 -2.30 31.03
N SER A 767 -18.10 -1.99 32.32
CA SER A 767 -17.46 -2.75 33.39
C SER A 767 -18.00 -4.17 33.47
N THR A 768 -19.33 -4.32 33.41
CA THR A 768 -20.00 -5.63 33.47
C THR A 768 -19.64 -6.50 32.25
N LEU A 769 -19.55 -5.87 31.07
CA LEU A 769 -19.13 -6.52 29.83
C LEU A 769 -17.65 -6.95 29.89
N ALA A 770 -16.77 -6.07 30.37
CA ALA A 770 -15.35 -6.38 30.52
C ALA A 770 -15.09 -7.53 31.52
N ASP A 771 -15.87 -7.60 32.61
CA ASP A 771 -15.83 -8.71 33.56
C ASP A 771 -16.25 -10.03 32.90
N GLY A 772 -17.26 -10.01 32.01
CA GLY A 772 -17.72 -11.19 31.30
C GLY A 772 -16.78 -11.69 30.21
N ILE A 773 -16.18 -10.78 29.44
CA ILE A 773 -15.14 -11.14 28.45
C ILE A 773 -13.92 -11.77 29.16
N ALA A 774 -13.47 -11.19 30.26
CA ALA A 774 -12.37 -11.75 31.05
C ALA A 774 -12.72 -13.09 31.71
N GLU A 775 -13.96 -13.25 32.22
CA GLU A 775 -14.45 -14.53 32.75
C GLU A 775 -14.51 -15.62 31.66
N GLY A 776 -14.85 -15.26 30.42
CA GLY A 776 -14.82 -16.19 29.27
C GLY A 776 -13.42 -16.72 28.97
N VAL A 777 -12.44 -15.82 28.85
CA VAL A 777 -11.01 -16.19 28.68
C VAL A 777 -10.51 -17.05 29.85
N ALA A 778 -10.87 -16.69 31.09
CA ALA A 778 -10.54 -17.49 32.28
C ALA A 778 -11.21 -18.88 32.27
N THR A 779 -12.43 -18.98 31.74
CA THR A 779 -13.15 -20.26 31.60
C THR A 779 -12.49 -21.14 30.54
N TYR A 780 -12.06 -20.58 29.41
CA TYR A 780 -11.28 -21.29 28.40
C TYR A 780 -9.94 -21.81 28.97
N LYS A 781 -9.20 -21.01 29.76
CA LYS A 781 -8.00 -21.48 30.48
C LYS A 781 -8.30 -22.69 31.36
N ARG A 782 -9.37 -22.63 32.16
CA ARG A 782 -9.81 -23.76 33.01
C ARG A 782 -10.26 -24.98 32.20
N LYS A 783 -10.83 -24.78 31.00
CA LYS A 783 -11.17 -25.87 30.07
C LYS A 783 -9.92 -26.62 29.64
N LEU A 784 -8.87 -25.93 29.18
CA LEU A 784 -7.59 -26.56 28.81
C LEU A 784 -6.97 -27.35 29.98
N ALA A 785 -6.92 -26.76 31.19
CA ALA A 785 -6.36 -27.41 32.38
C ALA A 785 -7.10 -28.69 32.83
N ARG A 786 -8.33 -28.94 32.34
CA ARG A 786 -9.09 -30.18 32.59
C ARG A 786 -8.84 -31.29 31.57
N PHE A 787 -8.30 -30.98 30.39
CA PHE A 787 -7.89 -31.98 29.38
C PHE A 787 -6.45 -32.48 29.59
N SER A 788 -5.80 -32.00 30.65
CA SER A 788 -4.41 -32.34 31.01
C SER A 788 -4.30 -32.98 32.40
N GLN A 789 -5.44 -33.40 32.95
CA GLN A 789 -5.60 -34.31 34.09
C GLN A 789 -6.21 -35.61 33.56
#